data_AF-A0A7S4U839-F1
#
_entry.id   AF-A0A7S4U839-F1
#
_cell.length_a   1.000
_cell.length_b   1.000
_cell.length_c   1.000
_cell.angle_alpha   90.00
_cell.angle_beta   90.00
_cell.angle_gamma   90.00
#
_symmetry.space_group_name_H-M   'P 1'
#
loop_
_entity.id
_entity.type
_entity.pdbx_description
1 polymer ?
#
loop_
_entity_poly.entity_id
_entity_poly.type
_entity_poly.pdbx_seq_one_letter_code
_entity_poly.pdbx_strand_id
1 'polypeptide(L)'
;LVGLSRKLGVLANPGELIEEDIFDEEGFPLYAQVANASDNLTDGITNRDQQSALAAMKNLQDGLNLQALLARKTAGSCGLKNISDDHLSLSKQLAPCLKSLLDSAKGWDAIGTRDKSAGMKNYSEKVYRATATPLNQIVDCAAQIYQAVDEPPSEARAATLKEKSVKLCQMGKDLAIQNPQKYQPLLGEAKKLAATVASTNFQDQNLPILEKNVDDFVVSAVGELSSASLEQNIAAASVDTEDKLHRALQNTLCSSPDKDKIKESMLKADIALGRQIALVRSAIPRNAAMKEISEKLIELRKQMQEKPIPTSQECASFLQKLEGLNLEQVEAWGDLDDQLEQVNMDMRKYNGQIQALKTIPPLSDPASLPVVQMRGAAQRGMLLTKASQLKEKNDLKRKALGTKLKAFKRGYGEYNTTATQAVKSPEKSPQFQHSSNELQKQMGEITALKCGEGIERLKKNGEICTKLLQDVDNDLSSPTELTRENREKACLRLNNHSVLAKPFVSNCKNKQTKKKMMDISAQCEQVSHTLEGVDLSQPLSPAAFQAAHENIVKGQKLCAALTALATKSLTEEAEPEPQELKITSFHQAAAKISRAVDHLVCDDTPRGRLFFTAQQVAKEMAVLSKVSTDGQKRDVVESARRLAALLKTFANDAKLVSEHLTDKEMKQDVLSQSKMAANFATQLKILCAVKFTTPDDDSAASNQLVSCGAELAKAVVATVENVTISEVTHRVDSVGL
;
A
#
# COMPACT_ATOMS: atom_id res chain seq x y z
N LEU A 1 -17.00 -47.79 -16.38
CA LEU A 1 -16.09 -47.50 -15.25
C LEU A 1 -14.74 -46.98 -15.73
N VAL A 2 -13.91 -47.77 -16.41
CA VAL A 2 -12.61 -47.32 -16.97
C VAL A 2 -12.72 -46.07 -17.86
N GLY A 3 -13.76 -46.00 -18.71
CA GLY A 3 -14.03 -44.81 -19.53
C GLY A 3 -14.47 -43.56 -18.74
N LEU A 4 -15.04 -43.75 -17.54
CA LEU A 4 -15.42 -42.64 -16.63
C LEU A 4 -14.19 -42.14 -15.86
N SER A 5 -13.33 -43.07 -15.41
CA SER A 5 -12.05 -42.78 -14.74
C SER A 5 -11.07 -42.02 -15.63
N ARG A 6 -11.04 -42.31 -16.95
CA ARG A 6 -10.28 -41.52 -17.94
C ARG A 6 -10.82 -40.10 -18.12
N LYS A 7 -12.15 -39.92 -18.13
CA LYS A 7 -12.76 -38.59 -18.24
C LYS A 7 -12.55 -37.72 -17.00
N LEU A 8 -12.31 -38.34 -15.84
CA LEU A 8 -12.04 -37.66 -14.57
C LEU A 8 -10.54 -37.54 -14.25
N GLY A 9 -9.64 -37.98 -15.15
CA GLY A 9 -8.18 -37.85 -14.97
C GLY A 9 -7.56 -38.75 -13.89
N VAL A 10 -8.26 -39.81 -13.45
CA VAL A 10 -7.89 -40.62 -12.28
C VAL A 10 -6.87 -41.72 -12.60
N LEU A 11 -6.60 -42.02 -13.87
CA LEU A 11 -5.64 -43.06 -14.28
C LEU A 11 -4.72 -42.51 -15.36
N ALA A 12 -3.44 -42.31 -15.01
CA ALA A 12 -2.44 -41.72 -15.90
C ALA A 12 -1.70 -42.74 -16.80
N ASN A 13 -1.65 -44.04 -16.48
CA ASN A 13 -1.07 -45.05 -17.37
C ASN A 13 -1.63 -46.47 -17.12
N PRO A 14 -1.89 -47.28 -18.16
CA PRO A 14 -2.30 -48.68 -18.02
C PRO A 14 -1.09 -49.58 -18.27
N GLY A 15 -0.31 -49.88 -17.23
CA GLY A 15 0.84 -50.76 -17.43
C GLY A 15 1.75 -50.89 -16.22
N GLU A 16 1.19 -51.19 -15.05
CA GLU A 16 1.92 -51.80 -13.93
C GLU A 16 0.87 -52.30 -12.94
N LEU A 17 0.67 -53.61 -12.92
CA LEU A 17 0.03 -54.34 -11.84
C LEU A 17 1.18 -54.85 -10.98
N ILE A 18 1.47 -54.16 -9.87
CA ILE A 18 2.33 -54.66 -8.78
C ILE A 18 1.69 -54.29 -7.44
N GLU A 19 1.95 -55.16 -6.48
CA GLU A 19 1.26 -55.50 -5.25
C GLU A 19 1.16 -54.42 -4.16
N GLU A 20 0.28 -54.73 -3.20
CA GLU A 20 0.17 -54.24 -1.82
C GLU A 20 1.31 -53.32 -1.34
N ASP A 21 1.09 -51.99 -1.33
CA ASP A 21 1.69 -51.01 -0.39
C ASP A 21 1.32 -49.56 -0.78
N ILE A 22 0.03 -49.21 -0.73
CA ILE A 22 -0.42 -47.81 -0.84
C ILE A 22 -1.30 -47.47 0.36
N PHE A 23 -0.70 -47.37 1.54
CA PHE A 23 -1.25 -46.66 2.69
C PHE A 23 -0.12 -46.02 3.51
N ASP A 24 0.67 -45.16 2.87
CA ASP A 24 1.50 -44.16 3.57
C ASP A 24 1.03 -42.74 3.21
N GLU A 25 1.24 -41.83 4.17
CA GLU A 25 0.50 -40.58 4.50
C GLU A 25 0.40 -39.45 3.45
N GLU A 26 0.67 -39.66 2.16
CA GLU A 26 0.60 -38.58 1.16
C GLU A 26 -0.38 -38.91 0.01
N GLY A 27 -1.66 -38.58 0.18
CA GLY A 27 -2.62 -38.85 -0.88
C GLY A 27 -4.03 -38.28 -0.73
N PHE A 28 -4.21 -36.96 -0.72
CA PHE A 28 -5.55 -36.38 -0.90
C PHE A 28 -5.59 -35.12 -1.80
N PRO A 29 -5.48 -35.29 -3.14
CA PRO A 29 -5.60 -34.18 -4.09
C PRO A 29 -6.99 -33.55 -4.15
N LEU A 30 -8.04 -34.25 -3.71
CA LEU A 30 -9.42 -33.74 -3.74
C LEU A 30 -9.70 -32.66 -2.68
N TYR A 31 -9.11 -32.75 -1.49
CA TYR A 31 -9.33 -31.76 -0.42
C TYR A 31 -8.66 -30.42 -0.74
N ALA A 32 -7.47 -30.44 -1.34
CA ALA A 32 -6.79 -29.24 -1.82
C ALA A 32 -7.55 -28.55 -2.97
N GLN A 33 -8.30 -29.31 -3.78
CA GLN A 33 -9.17 -28.76 -4.82
C GLN A 33 -10.44 -28.11 -4.25
N VAL A 34 -10.98 -28.64 -3.13
CA VAL A 34 -12.13 -28.06 -2.43
C VAL A 34 -11.75 -26.76 -1.71
N ALA A 35 -10.62 -26.73 -1.01
CA ALA A 35 -10.11 -25.52 -0.38
C ALA A 35 -9.88 -24.42 -1.43
N ASN A 36 -9.16 -24.75 -2.52
CA ASN A 36 -8.94 -23.81 -3.62
C ASN A 36 -10.25 -23.36 -4.31
N ALA A 37 -11.23 -24.23 -4.51
CA ALA A 37 -12.50 -23.84 -5.14
C ALA A 37 -13.34 -22.95 -4.23
N SER A 38 -13.32 -23.20 -2.92
CA SER A 38 -13.97 -22.36 -1.91
C SER A 38 -13.33 -20.97 -1.84
N ASP A 39 -11.99 -20.92 -1.77
CA ASP A 39 -11.22 -19.67 -1.69
C ASP A 39 -11.43 -18.80 -2.95
N ASN A 40 -11.51 -19.42 -4.13
CA ASN A 40 -11.81 -18.74 -5.39
C ASN A 40 -13.26 -18.23 -5.52
N LEU A 41 -14.21 -18.72 -4.73
CA LEU A 41 -15.60 -18.22 -4.75
C LEU A 41 -15.78 -16.98 -3.84
N THR A 42 -14.94 -16.84 -2.83
CA THR A 42 -14.93 -15.68 -1.91
C THR A 42 -14.32 -14.42 -2.54
N ASP A 43 -13.37 -14.57 -3.47
CA ASP A 43 -12.60 -13.45 -4.03
C ASP A 43 -13.12 -12.98 -5.41
N GLY A 44 -14.39 -12.57 -5.50
CA GLY A 44 -14.92 -11.71 -6.59
C GLY A 44 -14.34 -11.90 -8.00
N ILE A 45 -14.54 -13.07 -8.63
CA ILE A 45 -13.94 -13.42 -9.94
C ILE A 45 -14.96 -13.28 -11.11
N THR A 46 -14.44 -13.21 -12.33
CA THR A 46 -15.16 -13.18 -13.62
C THR A 46 -16.10 -14.38 -13.83
N ASN A 47 -17.14 -14.22 -14.68
CA ASN A 47 -18.13 -15.28 -15.01
C ASN A 47 -17.49 -16.62 -15.44
N ARG A 48 -16.30 -16.60 -16.05
CA ARG A 48 -15.63 -17.81 -16.55
C ARG A 48 -15.07 -18.68 -15.42
N ASP A 49 -14.58 -18.04 -14.37
CA ASP A 49 -13.99 -18.72 -13.22
C ASP A 49 -15.10 -19.25 -12.30
N GLN A 50 -16.24 -18.54 -12.21
CA GLN A 50 -17.45 -19.02 -11.55
C GLN A 50 -18.01 -20.28 -12.21
N GLN A 51 -18.11 -20.32 -13.54
CA GLN A 51 -18.55 -21.52 -14.27
C GLN A 51 -17.59 -22.71 -14.08
N SER A 52 -16.28 -22.43 -13.98
CA SER A 52 -15.27 -23.47 -13.73
C SER A 52 -15.36 -24.01 -12.30
N ALA A 53 -15.60 -23.15 -11.30
CA ALA A 53 -15.84 -23.56 -9.92
C ALA A 53 -17.16 -24.35 -9.78
N LEU A 54 -18.23 -23.93 -10.44
CA LEU A 54 -19.50 -24.66 -10.52
C LEU A 54 -19.34 -26.06 -11.14
N ALA A 55 -18.56 -26.16 -12.22
CA ALA A 55 -18.24 -27.45 -12.84
C ALA A 55 -17.42 -28.35 -11.90
N ALA A 56 -16.44 -27.80 -11.18
CA ALA A 56 -15.64 -28.53 -10.21
C ALA A 56 -16.49 -29.04 -9.02
N MET A 57 -17.35 -28.20 -8.46
CA MET A 57 -18.27 -28.59 -7.38
C MET A 57 -19.27 -29.67 -7.82
N LYS A 58 -19.77 -29.59 -9.05
CA LYS A 58 -20.65 -30.62 -9.62
C LYS A 58 -19.92 -31.96 -9.79
N ASN A 59 -18.70 -31.94 -10.34
CA ASN A 59 -17.88 -33.15 -10.50
C ASN A 59 -17.55 -33.79 -9.14
N LEU A 60 -17.33 -32.99 -8.11
CA LEU A 60 -17.12 -33.46 -6.74
C LEU A 60 -18.38 -34.12 -6.16
N GLN A 61 -19.55 -33.49 -6.35
CA GLN A 61 -20.83 -34.06 -5.92
C GLN A 61 -21.10 -35.41 -6.61
N ASP A 62 -20.82 -35.50 -7.91
CA ASP A 62 -20.96 -36.73 -8.69
C ASP A 62 -19.97 -37.80 -8.23
N GLY A 63 -18.74 -37.42 -7.87
CA GLY A 63 -17.72 -38.29 -7.28
C GLY A 63 -18.14 -38.87 -5.92
N LEU A 64 -18.66 -38.03 -5.02
CA LEU A 64 -19.17 -38.46 -3.71
C LEU A 64 -20.38 -39.38 -3.81
N ASN A 65 -21.28 -39.11 -4.76
CA ASN A 65 -22.43 -39.97 -5.04
C ASN A 65 -21.99 -41.33 -5.59
N LEU A 66 -21.00 -41.36 -6.47
CA LEU A 66 -20.42 -42.59 -7.02
C LEU A 66 -19.72 -43.39 -5.92
N GLN A 67 -18.97 -42.73 -5.04
CA GLN A 67 -18.29 -43.38 -3.91
C GLN A 67 -19.29 -43.98 -2.92
N ALA A 68 -20.39 -43.27 -2.61
CA ALA A 68 -21.48 -43.81 -1.79
C ALA A 68 -22.17 -45.02 -2.45
N LEU A 69 -22.32 -45.01 -3.77
CA LEU A 69 -22.90 -46.12 -4.53
C LEU A 69 -21.97 -47.34 -4.57
N LEU A 70 -20.66 -47.12 -4.69
CA LEU A 70 -19.65 -48.17 -4.61
C LEU A 70 -19.56 -48.77 -3.21
N ALA A 71 -19.56 -47.95 -2.16
CA ALA A 71 -19.57 -48.39 -0.76
C ALA A 71 -20.78 -49.27 -0.43
N ARG A 72 -21.98 -48.91 -0.92
CA ARG A 72 -23.19 -49.74 -0.78
C ARG A 72 -23.06 -51.10 -1.49
N LYS A 73 -22.31 -51.14 -2.59
CA LYS A 73 -22.15 -52.35 -3.40
C LYS A 73 -21.08 -53.29 -2.82
N THR A 74 -20.00 -52.74 -2.25
CA THR A 74 -18.93 -53.50 -1.58
C THR A 74 -19.31 -53.97 -0.18
N ALA A 75 -20.16 -53.22 0.54
CA ALA A 75 -20.70 -53.64 1.84
C ALA A 75 -21.56 -54.92 1.74
N GLY A 76 -22.16 -55.18 0.57
CA GLY A 76 -22.92 -56.40 0.30
C GLY A 76 -22.06 -57.65 0.06
N SER A 77 -20.76 -57.50 -0.21
CA SER A 77 -19.90 -58.62 -0.65
C SER A 77 -18.71 -58.94 0.26
N CYS A 78 -18.28 -58.04 1.16
CA CYS A 78 -16.95 -58.18 1.78
C CYS A 78 -16.87 -58.08 3.33
N GLY A 79 -17.97 -58.02 4.09
CA GLY A 79 -17.90 -58.04 5.56
C GLY A 79 -17.23 -56.84 6.26
N LEU A 80 -16.76 -55.83 5.52
CA LEU A 80 -16.11 -54.60 6.02
C LEU A 80 -17.14 -53.53 6.43
N LYS A 81 -17.92 -53.83 7.47
CA LYS A 81 -19.05 -52.98 7.89
C LYS A 81 -18.63 -51.61 8.45
N ASN A 82 -17.54 -51.54 9.21
CA ASN A 82 -17.19 -50.33 9.97
C ASN A 82 -16.60 -49.20 9.10
N ILE A 83 -15.73 -49.52 8.14
CA ILE A 83 -15.14 -48.52 7.23
C ILE A 83 -16.18 -47.98 6.24
N SER A 84 -17.15 -48.83 5.85
CA SER A 84 -18.29 -48.46 5.02
C SER A 84 -19.18 -47.42 5.70
N ASP A 85 -19.46 -47.58 7.00
CA ASP A 85 -20.43 -46.76 7.71
C ASP A 85 -19.90 -45.33 7.99
N ASP A 86 -18.60 -45.17 8.25
CA ASP A 86 -17.98 -43.84 8.43
C ASP A 86 -17.93 -43.05 7.12
N HIS A 87 -17.55 -43.70 6.01
CA HIS A 87 -17.56 -43.06 4.69
C HIS A 87 -18.97 -42.74 4.20
N LEU A 88 -19.94 -43.61 4.50
CA LEU A 88 -21.35 -43.38 4.17
C LEU A 88 -21.95 -42.25 5.03
N SER A 89 -21.55 -42.14 6.30
CA SER A 89 -21.94 -41.06 7.21
C SER A 89 -21.40 -39.72 6.71
N LEU A 90 -20.11 -39.64 6.36
CA LEU A 90 -19.47 -38.43 5.86
C LEU A 90 -20.08 -37.98 4.51
N SER A 91 -20.34 -38.92 3.60
CA SER A 91 -21.01 -38.65 2.32
C SER A 91 -22.45 -38.14 2.52
N LYS A 92 -23.19 -38.73 3.46
CA LYS A 92 -24.55 -38.27 3.83
C LYS A 92 -24.54 -36.86 4.45
N GLN A 93 -23.48 -36.48 5.15
CA GLN A 93 -23.34 -35.15 5.77
C GLN A 93 -22.89 -34.09 4.75
N LEU A 94 -21.99 -34.42 3.81
CA LEU A 94 -21.45 -33.48 2.84
C LEU A 94 -22.36 -33.22 1.64
N ALA A 95 -23.12 -34.22 1.18
CA ALA A 95 -23.95 -34.10 -0.01
C ALA A 95 -25.06 -33.01 0.09
N PRO A 96 -25.77 -32.85 1.23
CA PRO A 96 -26.73 -31.75 1.42
C PRO A 96 -26.05 -30.38 1.44
N CYS A 97 -24.86 -30.25 2.05
CA CYS A 97 -24.11 -29.00 2.11
C CYS A 97 -23.63 -28.56 0.72
N LEU A 98 -23.07 -29.50 -0.07
CA LEU A 98 -22.66 -29.24 -1.45
C LEU A 98 -23.86 -28.91 -2.36
N LYS A 99 -24.99 -29.59 -2.17
CA LYS A 99 -26.23 -29.27 -2.90
C LYS A 99 -26.74 -27.86 -2.56
N SER A 100 -26.74 -27.49 -1.28
CA SER A 100 -27.13 -26.15 -0.82
C SER A 100 -26.22 -25.05 -1.37
N LEU A 101 -24.90 -25.30 -1.44
CA LEU A 101 -23.92 -24.40 -2.07
C LEU A 101 -24.15 -24.27 -3.57
N LEU A 102 -24.38 -25.39 -4.27
CA LEU A 102 -24.69 -25.40 -5.72
C LEU A 102 -26.00 -24.68 -6.04
N ASP A 103 -27.03 -24.88 -5.23
CA ASP A 103 -28.33 -24.24 -5.42
C ASP A 103 -28.26 -22.74 -5.08
N SER A 104 -27.42 -22.36 -4.10
CA SER A 104 -27.10 -20.95 -3.83
C SER A 104 -26.32 -20.30 -4.98
N ALA A 105 -25.34 -21.00 -5.56
CA ALA A 105 -24.54 -20.51 -6.69
C ALA A 105 -25.37 -20.35 -7.98
N LYS A 106 -26.32 -21.25 -8.25
CA LYS A 106 -27.29 -21.09 -9.36
C LYS A 106 -28.18 -19.85 -9.19
N GLY A 107 -28.47 -19.45 -7.95
CA GLY A 107 -29.18 -18.22 -7.65
C GLY A 107 -28.40 -16.95 -8.03
N TRP A 108 -27.07 -17.01 -8.11
CA TRP A 108 -26.23 -15.88 -8.52
C TRP A 108 -26.23 -15.68 -10.04
N ASP A 109 -26.30 -16.76 -10.83
CA ASP A 109 -26.40 -16.70 -12.30
C ASP A 109 -27.73 -16.07 -12.76
N ALA A 110 -28.79 -16.14 -11.93
CA ALA A 110 -30.07 -15.50 -12.20
C ALA A 110 -30.05 -13.97 -12.00
N ILE A 111 -29.02 -13.42 -11.33
CA ILE A 111 -28.84 -11.98 -11.08
C ILE A 111 -27.94 -11.41 -12.18
N GLY A 112 -28.48 -11.35 -13.40
CA GLY A 112 -27.79 -10.81 -14.57
C GLY A 112 -27.58 -9.28 -14.52
N THR A 113 -26.31 -8.89 -14.57
CA THR A 113 -25.72 -7.79 -15.37
C THR A 113 -26.14 -6.32 -15.24
N ARG A 114 -26.90 -5.84 -14.23
CA ARG A 114 -27.12 -4.37 -14.12
C ARG A 114 -26.80 -3.63 -12.83
N ASP A 115 -26.56 -4.29 -11.69
CA ASP A 115 -26.18 -3.51 -10.50
C ASP A 115 -25.36 -4.30 -9.47
N LYS A 116 -24.03 -4.20 -9.59
CA LYS A 116 -23.08 -4.81 -8.63
C LYS A 116 -23.19 -4.20 -7.22
N SER A 117 -23.70 -2.98 -7.10
CA SER A 117 -23.89 -2.30 -5.81
C SER A 117 -25.02 -2.95 -4.98
N ALA A 118 -26.10 -3.39 -5.64
CA ALA A 118 -27.22 -4.08 -5.01
C ALA A 118 -26.84 -5.50 -4.52
N GLY A 119 -25.92 -6.17 -5.23
CA GLY A 119 -25.40 -7.48 -4.83
C GLY A 119 -24.55 -7.43 -3.56
N MET A 120 -23.61 -6.48 -3.49
CA MET A 120 -22.80 -6.23 -2.28
C MET A 120 -23.67 -5.79 -1.09
N LYS A 121 -24.67 -4.94 -1.34
CA LYS A 121 -25.65 -4.53 -0.31
C LYS A 121 -26.42 -5.74 0.24
N ASN A 122 -26.93 -6.62 -0.64
CA ASN A 122 -27.63 -7.84 -0.22
C ASN A 122 -26.73 -8.84 0.52
N TYR A 123 -25.46 -8.96 0.14
CA TYR A 123 -24.50 -9.83 0.85
C TYR A 123 -24.19 -9.28 2.25
N SER A 124 -23.88 -7.99 2.37
CA SER A 124 -23.67 -7.32 3.66
C SER A 124 -24.91 -7.41 4.57
N GLU A 125 -26.10 -7.28 4.00
CA GLU A 125 -27.36 -7.40 4.73
C GLU A 125 -27.63 -8.84 5.18
N LYS A 126 -27.26 -9.85 4.37
CA LYS A 126 -27.36 -11.28 4.76
C LYS A 126 -26.37 -11.66 5.85
N VAL A 127 -25.13 -11.18 5.77
CA VAL A 127 -24.10 -11.41 6.81
C VAL A 127 -24.50 -10.72 8.11
N TYR A 128 -25.00 -9.48 8.04
CA TYR A 128 -25.56 -8.76 9.19
C TYR A 128 -26.75 -9.52 9.80
N ARG A 129 -27.70 -9.99 8.96
CA ARG A 129 -28.85 -10.76 9.45
C ARG A 129 -28.42 -12.06 10.14
N ALA A 130 -27.38 -12.72 9.65
CA ALA A 130 -26.87 -13.98 10.19
C ALA A 130 -26.10 -13.82 11.52
N THR A 131 -25.49 -12.66 11.79
CA THR A 131 -24.57 -12.49 12.95
C THR A 131 -25.02 -11.41 13.93
N ALA A 132 -25.49 -10.26 13.45
CA ALA A 132 -25.92 -9.15 14.31
C ALA A 132 -27.31 -9.38 14.89
N THR A 133 -28.25 -10.00 14.15
CA THR A 133 -29.60 -10.28 14.69
C THR A 133 -29.56 -11.17 15.93
N PRO A 134 -28.84 -12.31 15.93
CA PRO A 134 -28.77 -13.15 17.12
C PRO A 134 -28.07 -12.47 18.30
N LEU A 135 -27.02 -11.69 18.05
CA LEU A 135 -26.31 -10.93 19.10
C LEU A 135 -27.19 -9.81 19.69
N ASN A 136 -27.96 -9.09 18.88
CA ASN A 136 -28.91 -8.09 19.36
C ASN A 136 -30.02 -8.74 20.22
N GLN A 137 -30.54 -9.89 19.81
CA GLN A 137 -31.50 -10.64 20.62
C GLN A 137 -30.90 -11.11 21.95
N ILE A 138 -29.59 -11.42 21.98
CA ILE A 138 -28.87 -11.78 23.22
C ILE A 138 -28.78 -10.58 24.15
N VAL A 139 -28.46 -9.39 23.62
CA VAL A 139 -28.43 -8.14 24.40
C VAL A 139 -29.81 -7.78 24.92
N ASP A 140 -30.86 -7.88 24.09
CA ASP A 140 -32.24 -7.64 24.51
C ASP A 140 -32.68 -8.60 25.64
N CYS A 141 -32.26 -9.87 25.55
CA CYS A 141 -32.55 -10.87 26.58
C CYS A 141 -31.80 -10.55 27.89
N ALA A 142 -30.54 -10.09 27.81
CA ALA A 142 -29.78 -9.64 28.97
C ALA A 142 -30.38 -8.37 29.61
N ALA A 143 -30.86 -7.42 28.80
CA ALA A 143 -31.55 -6.23 29.28
C ALA A 143 -32.87 -6.56 30.00
N GLN A 144 -33.61 -7.56 29.52
CA GLN A 144 -34.81 -8.07 30.21
C GLN A 144 -34.46 -8.75 31.55
N ILE A 145 -33.30 -9.40 31.64
CA ILE A 145 -32.80 -9.94 32.92
C ILE A 145 -32.51 -8.78 33.87
N TYR A 146 -31.85 -7.70 33.43
CA TYR A 146 -31.63 -6.50 34.25
C TYR A 146 -32.93 -5.87 34.75
N GLN A 147 -33.90 -5.65 33.87
CA GLN A 147 -35.19 -5.08 34.27
C GLN A 147 -35.89 -5.95 35.32
N ALA A 148 -35.85 -7.27 35.15
CA ALA A 148 -36.37 -8.20 36.14
C ALA A 148 -35.52 -8.26 37.42
N VAL A 149 -34.27 -7.79 37.43
CA VAL A 149 -33.46 -7.67 38.65
C VAL A 149 -33.89 -6.46 39.48
N ASP A 150 -34.39 -5.39 38.85
CA ASP A 150 -34.85 -4.17 39.53
C ASP A 150 -36.28 -4.27 40.11
N GLU A 151 -37.06 -5.26 39.69
CA GLU A 151 -38.41 -5.48 40.22
C GLU A 151 -38.38 -5.97 41.68
N PRO A 152 -39.36 -5.61 42.53
CA PRO A 152 -39.44 -6.11 43.90
C PRO A 152 -39.49 -7.65 43.95
N PRO A 153 -38.89 -8.30 44.96
CA PRO A 153 -38.82 -9.75 45.04
C PRO A 153 -40.23 -10.37 45.02
N SER A 154 -40.49 -11.21 44.02
CA SER A 154 -41.74 -11.96 43.88
C SER A 154 -41.47 -13.32 43.22
N GLU A 155 -42.36 -14.29 43.41
CA GLU A 155 -42.26 -15.59 42.72
C GLU A 155 -42.32 -15.43 41.19
N ALA A 156 -43.10 -14.45 40.70
CA ALA A 156 -43.18 -14.12 39.29
C ALA A 156 -41.82 -13.64 38.74
N ARG A 157 -41.13 -12.75 39.46
CA ARG A 157 -39.79 -12.28 39.12
C ARG A 157 -38.79 -13.44 39.03
N ALA A 158 -38.78 -14.32 40.03
CA ALA A 158 -37.89 -15.49 40.06
C ALA A 158 -38.14 -16.43 38.86
N ALA A 159 -39.41 -16.65 38.50
CA ALA A 159 -39.78 -17.43 37.33
C ALA A 159 -39.29 -16.77 36.02
N THR A 160 -39.47 -15.45 35.88
CA THR A 160 -39.01 -14.70 34.70
C THR A 160 -37.48 -14.73 34.56
N LEU A 161 -36.72 -14.50 35.64
CA LEU A 161 -35.26 -14.57 35.60
C LEU A 161 -34.76 -15.96 35.18
N LYS A 162 -35.40 -17.02 35.70
CA LYS A 162 -35.08 -18.40 35.34
C LYS A 162 -35.38 -18.70 33.86
N GLU A 163 -36.53 -18.27 33.36
CA GLU A 163 -36.89 -18.45 31.95
C GLU A 163 -35.91 -17.73 31.01
N LYS A 164 -35.60 -16.45 31.30
CA LYS A 164 -34.74 -15.63 30.45
C LYS A 164 -33.29 -16.10 30.47
N SER A 165 -32.77 -16.52 31.62
CA SER A 165 -31.40 -17.06 31.72
C SER A 165 -31.23 -18.39 30.97
N VAL A 166 -32.24 -19.27 30.97
CA VAL A 166 -32.25 -20.49 30.14
C VAL A 166 -32.28 -20.13 28.66
N LYS A 167 -33.12 -19.16 28.26
CA LYS A 167 -33.18 -18.68 26.88
C LYS A 167 -31.83 -18.12 26.41
N LEU A 168 -31.18 -17.30 27.25
CA LEU A 168 -29.86 -16.74 26.97
C LEU A 168 -28.80 -17.83 26.78
N CYS A 169 -28.81 -18.86 27.62
CA CYS A 169 -27.95 -20.04 27.48
C CYS A 169 -28.16 -20.76 26.14
N GLN A 170 -29.41 -20.92 25.70
CA GLN A 170 -29.71 -21.57 24.43
C GLN A 170 -29.19 -20.75 23.25
N MET A 171 -29.40 -19.43 23.26
CA MET A 171 -28.91 -18.55 22.21
C MET A 171 -27.37 -18.53 22.11
N GLY A 172 -26.68 -18.54 23.26
CA GLY A 172 -25.23 -18.69 23.29
C GLY A 172 -24.74 -20.04 22.72
N LYS A 173 -25.49 -21.14 22.92
CA LYS A 173 -25.17 -22.44 22.32
C LYS A 173 -25.34 -22.41 20.82
N ASP A 174 -26.42 -21.83 20.33
CA ASP A 174 -26.72 -21.76 18.90
C ASP A 174 -25.64 -20.96 18.15
N LEU A 175 -25.15 -19.85 18.74
CA LEU A 175 -24.01 -19.10 18.20
C LEU A 175 -22.70 -19.87 18.27
N ALA A 176 -22.42 -20.55 19.39
CA ALA A 176 -21.20 -21.36 19.53
C ALA A 176 -21.16 -22.55 18.56
N ILE A 177 -22.31 -23.08 18.13
CA ILE A 177 -22.39 -24.10 17.07
C ILE A 177 -21.99 -23.50 15.72
N GLN A 178 -22.39 -22.26 15.44
CA GLN A 178 -22.07 -21.58 14.18
C GLN A 178 -20.59 -21.17 14.10
N ASN A 179 -19.99 -20.71 15.20
CA ASN A 179 -18.57 -20.38 15.27
C ASN A 179 -18.02 -20.66 16.68
N PRO A 180 -17.48 -21.87 16.92
CA PRO A 180 -17.02 -22.29 18.24
C PRO A 180 -15.86 -21.45 18.79
N GLN A 181 -14.95 -20.99 17.92
CA GLN A 181 -13.77 -20.22 18.35
C GLN A 181 -14.15 -18.82 18.84
N LYS A 182 -15.14 -18.19 18.19
CA LYS A 182 -15.58 -16.82 18.52
C LYS A 182 -16.55 -16.78 19.72
N TYR A 183 -17.54 -17.68 19.78
CA TYR A 183 -18.66 -17.54 20.72
C TYR A 183 -18.63 -18.46 21.95
N GLN A 184 -17.63 -19.33 22.10
CA GLN A 184 -17.48 -20.14 23.32
C GLN A 184 -17.34 -19.32 24.61
N PRO A 185 -16.58 -18.20 24.65
CA PRO A 185 -16.51 -17.36 25.83
C PRO A 185 -17.89 -16.82 26.26
N LEU A 186 -18.69 -16.35 25.30
CA LEU A 186 -20.03 -15.84 25.52
C LEU A 186 -20.98 -16.92 26.08
N LEU A 187 -20.86 -18.15 25.58
CA LEU A 187 -21.59 -19.30 26.14
C LEU A 187 -21.15 -19.63 27.57
N GLY A 188 -19.86 -19.48 27.89
CA GLY A 188 -19.33 -19.64 29.23
C GLY A 188 -19.99 -18.68 30.23
N GLU A 189 -20.08 -17.40 29.88
CA GLU A 189 -20.71 -16.37 30.72
C GLU A 189 -22.24 -16.57 30.83
N ALA A 190 -22.93 -16.93 29.73
CA ALA A 190 -24.35 -17.25 29.78
C ALA A 190 -24.66 -18.40 30.75
N LYS A 191 -23.80 -19.43 30.78
CA LYS A 191 -23.93 -20.57 31.71
C LYS A 191 -23.69 -20.18 33.16
N LYS A 192 -22.70 -19.32 33.43
CA LYS A 192 -22.46 -18.78 34.78
C LYS A 192 -23.64 -17.96 35.27
N LEU A 193 -24.21 -17.11 34.42
CA LEU A 193 -25.40 -16.33 34.75
C LEU A 193 -26.60 -17.23 35.05
N ALA A 194 -26.87 -18.22 34.21
CA ALA A 194 -27.96 -19.18 34.45
C ALA A 194 -27.77 -20.02 35.72
N ALA A 195 -26.53 -20.44 36.02
CA ALA A 195 -26.21 -21.14 37.27
C ALA A 195 -26.41 -20.25 38.51
N THR A 196 -26.08 -18.96 38.40
CA THR A 196 -26.29 -17.97 39.46
C THR A 196 -27.77 -17.76 39.71
N VAL A 197 -28.56 -17.51 38.65
CA VAL A 197 -30.02 -17.39 38.73
C VAL A 197 -30.66 -18.65 39.35
N ALA A 198 -30.16 -19.84 39.01
CA ALA A 198 -30.69 -21.10 39.53
C ALA A 198 -30.35 -21.36 41.01
N SER A 199 -29.23 -20.82 41.51
CA SER A 199 -28.74 -21.02 42.89
C SER A 199 -29.12 -19.87 43.84
N THR A 200 -29.56 -18.74 43.29
CA THR A 200 -30.00 -17.59 44.08
C THR A 200 -31.36 -17.89 44.69
N ASN A 201 -31.40 -18.27 45.97
CA ASN A 201 -32.58 -17.96 46.79
C ASN A 201 -32.65 -16.43 46.83
N PHE A 202 -33.61 -15.81 46.13
CA PHE A 202 -33.77 -14.36 45.93
C PHE A 202 -34.04 -13.55 47.22
N GLN A 203 -33.39 -13.93 48.32
CA GLN A 203 -33.20 -13.15 49.53
C GLN A 203 -32.00 -12.21 49.29
N ASP A 204 -32.10 -10.96 49.74
CA ASP A 204 -31.31 -9.78 49.32
C ASP A 204 -29.77 -9.94 49.26
N GLN A 205 -29.19 -10.94 49.91
CA GLN A 205 -27.72 -11.08 50.04
C GLN A 205 -27.00 -11.49 48.74
N ASN A 206 -27.69 -12.08 47.76
CA ASN A 206 -27.07 -12.57 46.51
C ASN A 206 -27.28 -11.65 45.30
N LEU A 207 -28.04 -10.56 45.46
CA LEU A 207 -28.34 -9.61 44.38
C LEU A 207 -27.07 -8.98 43.75
N PRO A 208 -26.03 -8.59 44.53
CA PRO A 208 -24.82 -8.00 43.95
C PRO A 208 -24.00 -8.98 43.09
N ILE A 209 -24.08 -10.28 43.38
CA ILE A 209 -23.40 -11.34 42.61
C ILE A 209 -24.13 -11.53 41.28
N LEU A 210 -25.47 -11.49 41.30
CA LEU A 210 -26.28 -11.56 40.11
C LEU A 210 -26.02 -10.36 39.19
N GLU A 211 -26.08 -9.13 39.73
CA GLU A 211 -25.78 -7.89 38.98
C GLU A 211 -24.42 -7.95 38.29
N LYS A 212 -23.37 -8.33 39.03
CA LYS A 212 -22.02 -8.48 38.47
C LYS A 212 -21.95 -9.50 37.32
N ASN A 213 -22.63 -10.63 37.46
CA ASN A 213 -22.61 -11.66 36.42
C ASN A 213 -23.39 -11.24 35.16
N VAL A 214 -24.40 -10.37 35.31
CA VAL A 214 -25.05 -9.76 34.14
C VAL A 214 -24.15 -8.68 33.52
N ASP A 215 -23.40 -7.90 34.32
CA ASP A 215 -22.45 -6.89 33.82
C ASP A 215 -21.35 -7.55 32.97
N ASP A 216 -20.72 -8.60 33.51
CA ASP A 216 -19.66 -9.36 32.84
C ASP A 216 -20.16 -9.99 31.52
N PHE A 217 -21.41 -10.45 31.50
CA PHE A 217 -22.05 -10.97 30.30
C PHE A 217 -22.30 -9.89 29.24
N VAL A 218 -22.85 -8.73 29.64
CA VAL A 218 -23.13 -7.61 28.72
C VAL A 218 -21.84 -7.05 28.13
N VAL A 219 -20.78 -6.89 28.94
CA VAL A 219 -19.46 -6.45 28.44
C VAL A 219 -18.93 -7.39 27.36
N SER A 220 -19.05 -8.70 27.58
CA SER A 220 -18.62 -9.72 26.61
C SER A 220 -19.46 -9.66 25.32
N ALA A 221 -20.79 -9.56 25.42
CA ALA A 221 -21.69 -9.47 24.28
C ALA A 221 -21.48 -8.19 23.44
N VAL A 222 -21.27 -7.05 24.11
CA VAL A 222 -21.00 -5.75 23.47
C VAL A 222 -19.62 -5.75 22.80
N GLY A 223 -18.62 -6.40 23.41
CA GLY A 223 -17.31 -6.61 22.79
C GLY A 223 -17.42 -7.33 21.43
N GLU A 224 -18.20 -8.41 21.38
CA GLU A 224 -18.42 -9.17 20.13
C GLU A 224 -19.29 -8.43 19.11
N LEU A 225 -20.27 -7.64 19.55
CA LEU A 225 -21.05 -6.76 18.66
C LEU A 225 -20.18 -5.66 18.05
N SER A 226 -19.25 -5.10 18.83
CA SER A 226 -18.32 -4.08 18.34
C SER A 226 -17.34 -4.65 17.32
N SER A 227 -16.88 -5.89 17.50
CA SER A 227 -16.01 -6.57 16.52
C SER A 227 -16.75 -6.87 15.22
N ALA A 228 -17.99 -7.37 15.30
CA ALA A 228 -18.84 -7.63 14.14
C ALA A 228 -19.24 -6.34 13.38
N SER A 229 -19.51 -5.25 14.11
CA SER A 229 -19.78 -3.92 13.52
C SER A 229 -18.53 -3.31 12.89
N LEU A 230 -17.34 -3.55 13.45
CA LEU A 230 -16.06 -3.10 12.88
C LEU A 230 -15.72 -3.85 11.58
N GLU A 231 -15.93 -5.18 11.55
CA GLU A 231 -15.82 -6.00 10.33
C GLU A 231 -16.78 -5.47 9.23
N GLN A 232 -18.00 -5.04 9.60
CA GLN A 232 -18.95 -4.40 8.70
C GLN A 232 -18.50 -3.01 8.23
N ASN A 233 -17.91 -2.18 9.09
CA ASN A 233 -17.45 -0.83 8.73
C ASN A 233 -16.20 -0.86 7.82
N ILE A 234 -15.38 -1.90 7.94
CA ILE A 234 -14.27 -2.16 7.00
C ILE A 234 -14.83 -2.62 5.64
N ALA A 235 -15.94 -3.37 5.63
CA ALA A 235 -16.59 -3.83 4.40
C ALA A 235 -17.53 -2.79 3.74
N ALA A 236 -18.03 -1.83 4.50
CA ALA A 236 -18.98 -0.81 4.05
C ALA A 236 -18.55 0.58 4.53
N ALA A 237 -17.65 1.22 3.78
CA ALA A 237 -17.43 2.65 3.92
C ALA A 237 -18.66 3.42 3.41
N SER A 238 -19.61 3.71 4.31
CA SER A 238 -20.58 4.81 4.15
C SER A 238 -21.01 5.34 5.51
N VAL A 239 -21.25 6.66 5.56
CA VAL A 239 -21.45 7.55 6.73
C VAL A 239 -22.71 7.26 7.57
N ASP A 240 -23.57 6.33 7.17
CA ASP A 240 -24.95 6.23 7.67
C ASP A 240 -25.14 5.32 8.93
N THR A 241 -24.05 4.72 9.45
CA THR A 241 -24.08 3.76 10.58
C THR A 241 -23.77 4.41 11.93
N GLU A 242 -22.93 5.45 11.96
CA GLU A 242 -22.52 6.15 13.19
C GLU A 242 -23.70 6.96 13.78
N ASP A 243 -24.47 7.64 12.92
CA ASP A 243 -25.66 8.41 13.31
C ASP A 243 -26.81 7.55 13.87
N LYS A 244 -26.87 6.26 13.49
CA LYS A 244 -27.88 5.32 13.98
C LYS A 244 -27.51 4.76 15.34
N LEU A 245 -26.21 4.48 15.56
CA LEU A 245 -25.69 4.06 16.87
C LEU A 245 -25.81 5.20 17.89
N HIS A 246 -25.50 6.43 17.48
CA HIS A 246 -25.59 7.60 18.34
C HIS A 246 -27.04 7.90 18.75
N ARG A 247 -28.01 7.74 17.83
CA ARG A 247 -29.45 7.87 18.12
C ARG A 247 -30.00 6.74 19.00
N ALA A 248 -29.53 5.51 18.81
CA ALA A 248 -29.94 4.37 19.65
C ALA A 248 -29.45 4.55 21.10
N LEU A 249 -28.21 4.98 21.31
CA LEU A 249 -27.65 5.28 22.63
C LEU A 249 -28.37 6.46 23.30
N GLN A 250 -28.71 7.49 22.54
CA GLN A 250 -29.42 8.67 23.03
C GLN A 250 -30.86 8.35 23.46
N ASN A 251 -31.52 7.40 22.80
CA ASN A 251 -32.87 6.95 23.18
C ASN A 251 -32.86 6.08 24.44
N THR A 252 -31.83 5.28 24.68
CA THR A 252 -31.65 4.49 25.92
C THR A 252 -31.30 5.38 27.13
N LEU A 253 -30.65 6.52 26.91
CA LEU A 253 -30.31 7.51 27.93
C LEU A 253 -31.51 8.30 28.48
N CYS A 254 -32.59 8.40 27.70
CA CYS A 254 -33.79 9.16 28.09
C CYS A 254 -34.71 8.42 29.07
N SER A 255 -34.44 7.16 29.40
CA SER A 255 -35.35 6.30 30.19
C SER A 255 -34.79 5.76 31.51
N SER A 256 -33.54 6.08 31.91
CA SER A 256 -32.94 5.54 33.14
C SER A 256 -32.83 6.58 34.29
N PRO A 257 -33.20 6.23 35.54
CA PRO A 257 -33.19 7.16 36.67
C PRO A 257 -31.81 7.40 37.32
N ASP A 258 -30.80 6.57 37.07
CA ASP A 258 -29.49 6.69 37.75
C ASP A 258 -28.36 7.11 36.78
N LYS A 259 -28.31 8.42 36.53
CA LYS A 259 -27.47 9.04 35.50
C LYS A 259 -25.97 9.02 35.80
N ASP A 260 -25.57 8.86 37.06
CA ASP A 260 -24.17 9.04 37.45
C ASP A 260 -23.35 7.75 37.38
N LYS A 261 -23.95 6.58 37.65
CA LYS A 261 -23.30 5.28 37.36
C LYS A 261 -23.12 5.02 35.87
N ILE A 262 -24.09 5.47 35.05
CA ILE A 262 -24.00 5.36 33.59
C ILE A 262 -22.88 6.26 33.04
N LYS A 263 -22.70 7.48 33.57
CA LYS A 263 -21.56 8.34 33.21
C LYS A 263 -20.21 7.71 33.54
N GLU A 264 -20.09 7.02 34.67
CA GLU A 264 -18.85 6.35 35.06
C GLU A 264 -18.53 5.15 34.15
N SER A 265 -19.55 4.34 33.83
CA SER A 265 -19.41 3.23 32.89
C SER A 265 -19.14 3.71 31.47
N MET A 266 -19.73 4.83 31.05
CA MET A 266 -19.43 5.50 29.78
C MET A 266 -18.01 6.05 29.75
N LEU A 267 -17.52 6.66 30.83
CA LEU A 267 -16.13 7.13 30.89
C LEU A 267 -15.13 5.96 30.78
N LYS A 268 -15.44 4.82 31.40
CA LYS A 268 -14.63 3.60 31.27
C LYS A 268 -14.69 3.02 29.86
N ALA A 269 -15.86 3.04 29.23
CA ALA A 269 -16.06 2.62 27.84
C ALA A 269 -15.36 3.56 26.84
N ASP A 270 -15.43 4.88 27.03
CA ASP A 270 -14.75 5.90 26.22
C ASP A 270 -13.23 5.82 26.37
N ILE A 271 -12.71 5.49 27.56
CA ILE A 271 -11.27 5.25 27.77
C ILE A 271 -10.83 3.96 27.08
N ALA A 272 -11.63 2.89 27.13
CA ALA A 272 -11.34 1.63 26.44
C ALA A 272 -11.42 1.79 24.91
N LEU A 273 -12.44 2.50 24.42
CA LEU A 273 -12.64 2.86 23.02
C LEU A 273 -11.53 3.80 22.55
N GLY A 274 -11.11 4.77 23.36
CA GLY A 274 -9.99 5.66 23.08
C GLY A 274 -8.64 4.93 22.99
N ARG A 275 -8.42 3.88 23.80
CA ARG A 275 -7.22 3.02 23.71
C ARG A 275 -7.24 2.11 22.48
N GLN A 276 -8.41 1.57 22.12
CA GLN A 276 -8.62 0.79 20.90
C GLN A 276 -8.45 1.68 19.65
N ILE A 277 -9.01 2.90 19.66
CA ILE A 277 -8.83 3.93 18.63
C ILE A 277 -7.36 4.37 18.56
N ALA A 278 -6.62 4.44 19.67
CA ALA A 278 -5.18 4.77 19.65
C ALA A 278 -4.33 3.65 19.02
N LEU A 279 -4.66 2.38 19.27
CA LEU A 279 -4.06 1.22 18.61
C LEU A 279 -4.42 1.16 17.11
N VAL A 280 -5.62 1.57 16.74
CA VAL A 280 -6.07 1.70 15.34
C VAL A 280 -5.45 2.94 14.67
N ARG A 281 -5.21 4.04 15.40
CA ARG A 281 -4.51 5.25 14.92
C ARG A 281 -3.04 5.01 14.62
N SER A 282 -2.41 4.01 15.26
CA SER A 282 -1.08 3.54 14.83
C SER A 282 -1.10 2.70 13.54
N ALA A 283 -2.27 2.39 12.99
CA ALA A 283 -2.46 1.50 11.84
C ALA A 283 -3.26 2.11 10.67
N ILE A 284 -3.64 3.39 10.70
CA ILE A 284 -4.40 4.07 9.61
C ILE A 284 -3.60 5.24 8.99
N PRO A 285 -3.66 5.47 7.66
CA PRO A 285 -2.79 6.42 6.96
C PRO A 285 -3.11 7.90 7.26
N ARG A 286 -2.07 8.74 7.05
CA ARG A 286 -1.94 10.22 7.22
C ARG A 286 -3.16 11.12 6.96
N ASN A 287 -4.21 10.68 6.26
CA ASN A 287 -5.31 11.54 5.81
C ASN A 287 -6.26 12.02 6.92
N ALA A 288 -6.46 11.25 8.00
CA ALA A 288 -7.34 11.66 9.09
C ALA A 288 -6.73 12.76 9.98
N ALA A 289 -5.41 12.70 10.22
CA ALA A 289 -4.67 13.73 10.97
C ALA A 289 -4.56 15.05 10.18
N MET A 290 -4.39 14.96 8.85
CA MET A 290 -4.42 16.13 7.95
C MET A 290 -5.78 16.81 7.93
N LYS A 291 -6.87 16.03 8.02
CA LYS A 291 -8.24 16.58 8.12
C LYS A 291 -8.47 17.29 9.46
N GLU A 292 -8.00 16.74 10.58
CA GLU A 292 -8.11 17.39 11.90
C GLU A 292 -7.27 18.68 11.98
N ILE A 293 -6.09 18.71 11.35
CA ILE A 293 -5.24 19.91 11.26
C ILE A 293 -5.90 20.97 10.36
N SER A 294 -6.47 20.57 9.23
CA SER A 294 -7.26 21.42 8.33
C SER A 294 -8.44 22.07 9.04
N GLU A 295 -9.21 21.29 9.81
CA GLU A 295 -10.37 21.79 10.56
C GLU A 295 -9.96 22.76 11.68
N LYS A 296 -8.84 22.49 12.38
CA LYS A 296 -8.28 23.42 13.38
C LYS A 296 -7.74 24.70 12.76
N LEU A 297 -7.18 24.66 11.55
CA LEU A 297 -6.73 25.85 10.82
C LEU A 297 -7.91 26.70 10.32
N ILE A 298 -9.01 26.07 9.89
CA ILE A 298 -10.25 26.76 9.53
C ILE A 298 -10.87 27.46 10.75
N GLU A 299 -10.87 26.80 11.91
CA GLU A 299 -11.36 27.37 13.17
C GLU A 299 -10.48 28.53 13.65
N LEU A 300 -9.15 28.40 13.55
CA LEU A 300 -8.20 29.48 13.87
C LEU A 300 -8.41 30.70 12.94
N ARG A 301 -8.68 30.46 11.65
CA ARG A 301 -8.99 31.51 10.66
C ARG A 301 -10.28 32.25 11.02
N LYS A 302 -11.29 31.54 11.52
CA LYS A 302 -12.57 32.12 11.97
C LYS A 302 -12.37 32.99 13.21
N GLN A 303 -11.56 32.54 14.17
CA GLN A 303 -11.22 33.31 15.37
C GLN A 303 -10.38 34.57 15.07
N MET A 304 -9.57 34.57 14.01
CA MET A 304 -8.84 35.76 13.57
C MET A 304 -9.70 36.79 12.82
N GLN A 305 -10.86 36.39 12.28
CA GLN A 305 -11.79 37.31 11.61
C GLN A 305 -12.63 38.15 12.60
N GLU A 306 -12.64 37.80 13.89
CA GLU A 306 -13.47 38.44 14.91
C GLU A 306 -12.73 39.52 15.75
N LYS A 307 -11.47 39.88 15.42
CA LYS A 307 -10.71 40.95 16.11
C LYS A 307 -9.97 41.90 15.15
N PRO A 308 -9.76 43.18 15.51
CA PRO A 308 -9.20 44.17 14.58
C PRO A 308 -7.66 44.05 14.39
N ILE A 309 -7.30 43.49 13.23
CA ILE A 309 -6.26 43.82 12.22
C ILE A 309 -4.78 44.07 12.66
N PRO A 310 -3.86 43.13 12.32
CA PRO A 310 -2.71 43.38 11.43
C PRO A 310 -3.16 43.41 9.97
N THR A 311 -2.47 44.15 9.08
CA THR A 311 -2.97 44.39 7.72
C THR A 311 -3.16 43.08 6.94
N SER A 312 -4.21 43.01 6.12
CA SER A 312 -4.57 41.81 5.31
C SER A 312 -3.40 41.25 4.49
N GLN A 313 -2.42 42.08 4.15
CA GLN A 313 -1.23 41.73 3.38
C GLN A 313 -0.14 41.06 4.23
N GLU A 314 0.00 41.45 5.50
CA GLU A 314 0.93 40.84 6.46
C GLU A 314 0.44 39.46 6.91
N CYS A 315 -0.87 39.32 7.16
CA CYS A 315 -1.47 38.03 7.47
C CYS A 315 -1.38 37.06 6.28
N ALA A 316 -1.61 37.54 5.05
CA ALA A 316 -1.48 36.72 3.85
C ALA A 316 -0.02 36.29 3.60
N SER A 317 0.94 37.20 3.76
CA SER A 317 2.37 36.90 3.64
C SER A 317 2.86 35.89 4.70
N PHE A 318 2.34 35.99 5.92
CA PHE A 318 2.72 35.11 7.03
C PHE A 318 2.10 33.72 6.89
N LEU A 319 0.83 33.63 6.51
CA LEU A 319 0.13 32.36 6.25
C LEU A 319 0.73 31.64 5.03
N GLN A 320 1.06 32.36 3.95
CA GLN A 320 1.73 31.79 2.78
C GLN A 320 3.12 31.23 3.10
N LYS A 321 3.86 31.84 4.05
CA LYS A 321 5.14 31.33 4.54
C LYS A 321 4.97 30.12 5.47
N LEU A 322 3.93 30.07 6.29
CA LEU A 322 3.65 28.95 7.19
C LEU A 322 3.11 27.70 6.46
N GLU A 323 2.28 27.90 5.43
CA GLU A 323 1.72 26.80 4.62
C GLU A 323 2.80 26.10 3.78
N GLY A 324 3.79 26.84 3.28
CA GLY A 324 4.93 26.26 2.54
C GLY A 324 5.92 25.49 3.43
N LEU A 325 6.10 25.89 4.69
CA LEU A 325 7.10 25.30 5.58
C LEU A 325 6.63 23.99 6.25
N ASN A 326 5.35 23.85 6.58
CA ASN A 326 4.86 22.68 7.32
C ASN A 326 4.82 21.39 6.47
N LEU A 327 4.52 21.49 5.17
CA LEU A 327 4.39 20.30 4.32
C LEU A 327 5.76 19.68 3.99
N GLU A 328 6.72 20.50 3.58
CA GLU A 328 8.09 20.06 3.27
C GLU A 328 8.81 19.48 4.51
N GLN A 329 8.54 20.04 5.71
CA GLN A 329 9.13 19.57 6.97
C GLN A 329 8.56 18.21 7.40
N VAL A 330 7.27 17.95 7.16
CA VAL A 330 6.63 16.67 7.48
C VAL A 330 7.03 15.57 6.49
N GLU A 331 7.21 15.91 5.21
CA GLU A 331 7.75 15.00 4.20
C GLU A 331 9.20 14.59 4.50
N ALA A 332 10.04 15.55 4.91
CA ALA A 332 11.42 15.27 5.32
C ALA A 332 11.53 14.36 6.56
N TRP A 333 10.53 14.39 7.48
CA TRP A 333 10.46 13.46 8.61
C TRP A 333 10.11 12.03 8.16
N GLY A 334 9.15 11.89 7.24
CA GLY A 334 8.76 10.59 6.68
C GLY A 334 9.92 9.89 5.98
N ASP A 335 10.61 10.63 5.11
CA ASP A 335 11.72 10.10 4.33
C ASP A 335 12.89 9.60 5.20
N LEU A 336 13.14 10.24 6.35
CA LEU A 336 14.24 9.85 7.23
C LEU A 336 13.90 8.61 8.07
N ASP A 337 12.63 8.45 8.46
CA ASP A 337 12.16 7.24 9.16
C ASP A 337 12.15 6.04 8.21
N ASP A 338 11.72 6.22 6.96
CA ASP A 338 11.74 5.16 5.93
C ASP A 338 13.18 4.69 5.63
N GLN A 339 14.15 5.61 5.57
CA GLN A 339 15.57 5.27 5.42
C GLN A 339 16.11 4.51 6.64
N LEU A 340 15.73 4.90 7.85
CA LEU A 340 16.14 4.20 9.07
C LEU A 340 15.53 2.80 9.13
N GLU A 341 14.28 2.64 8.71
CA GLU A 341 13.57 1.37 8.64
C GLU A 341 14.18 0.43 7.59
N GLN A 342 14.53 0.94 6.41
CA GLN A 342 15.22 0.16 5.38
C GLN A 342 16.58 -0.37 5.89
N VAL A 343 17.38 0.47 6.55
CA VAL A 343 18.65 0.04 7.18
C VAL A 343 18.41 -1.03 8.24
N ASN A 344 17.33 -0.92 9.02
CA ASN A 344 16.96 -1.93 10.01
C ASN A 344 16.50 -3.25 9.38
N MET A 345 15.77 -3.21 8.25
CA MET A 345 15.37 -4.41 7.52
C MET A 345 16.57 -5.15 6.93
N ASP A 346 17.50 -4.43 6.32
CA ASP A 346 18.74 -5.01 5.78
C ASP A 346 19.52 -5.72 6.89
N MET A 347 19.66 -5.08 8.06
CA MET A 347 20.29 -5.67 9.25
C MET A 347 19.59 -6.95 9.73
N ARG A 348 18.24 -6.99 9.72
CA ARG A 348 17.49 -8.22 10.08
C ARG A 348 17.75 -9.35 9.08
N LYS A 349 17.74 -9.05 7.78
CA LYS A 349 18.05 -10.02 6.71
C LYS A 349 19.46 -10.60 6.88
N TYR A 350 20.45 -9.75 7.14
CA TYR A 350 21.83 -10.19 7.34
C TYR A 350 22.00 -11.00 8.64
N ASN A 351 21.36 -10.59 9.74
CA ASN A 351 21.38 -11.38 10.98
C ASN A 351 20.74 -12.76 10.79
N GLY A 352 19.70 -12.87 9.96
CA GLY A 352 19.10 -14.15 9.56
C GLY A 352 20.08 -15.05 8.79
N GLN A 353 20.84 -14.48 7.85
CA GLN A 353 21.88 -15.21 7.11
C GLN A 353 23.04 -15.66 8.03
N ILE A 354 23.47 -14.81 8.97
CA ILE A 354 24.50 -15.16 9.96
C ILE A 354 24.01 -16.26 10.91
N GLN A 355 22.76 -16.20 11.36
CA GLN A 355 22.13 -17.25 12.18
C GLN A 355 22.09 -18.59 11.43
N ALA A 356 21.65 -18.60 10.17
CA ALA A 356 21.64 -19.80 9.32
C ALA A 356 23.06 -20.39 9.10
N LEU A 357 24.09 -19.56 9.08
CA LEU A 357 25.49 -20.02 8.99
C LEU A 357 26.07 -20.51 10.33
N LYS A 358 25.43 -20.18 11.46
CA LYS A 358 25.84 -20.61 12.82
C LYS A 358 25.23 -21.95 13.24
N THR A 359 24.10 -22.36 12.66
CA THR A 359 23.44 -23.65 12.94
C THR A 359 24.19 -24.85 12.34
N ILE A 360 25.18 -24.61 11.49
CA ILE A 360 26.06 -25.66 10.97
C ILE A 360 27.09 -26.02 12.06
N PRO A 361 27.12 -27.29 12.53
CA PRO A 361 27.97 -27.69 13.65
C PRO A 361 29.46 -27.45 13.37
N PRO A 362 30.25 -27.08 14.39
CA PRO A 362 31.69 -26.93 14.25
C PRO A 362 32.32 -28.28 13.89
N LEU A 363 33.15 -28.29 12.83
CA LEU A 363 33.88 -29.48 12.40
C LEU A 363 35.03 -29.75 13.37
N SER A 364 35.06 -30.94 13.96
CA SER A 364 35.97 -31.31 15.06
C SER A 364 37.36 -31.77 14.62
N ASP A 365 37.66 -31.89 13.32
CA ASP A 365 39.03 -32.16 12.86
C ASP A 365 39.27 -31.70 11.40
N PRO A 366 40.11 -30.68 11.15
CA PRO A 366 40.39 -30.18 9.81
C PRO A 366 41.31 -31.11 8.98
N ALA A 367 41.97 -32.09 9.59
CA ALA A 367 42.97 -32.93 8.90
C ALA A 367 42.37 -34.07 8.05
N SER A 368 41.07 -34.37 8.19
CA SER A 368 40.43 -35.54 7.58
C SER A 368 39.41 -35.24 6.47
N LEU A 369 39.27 -33.98 6.05
CA LEU A 369 38.17 -33.56 5.17
C LEU A 369 38.55 -33.58 3.67
N PRO A 370 37.68 -34.12 2.79
CA PRO A 370 37.81 -33.99 1.34
C PRO A 370 37.88 -32.53 0.89
N VAL A 371 38.61 -32.27 -0.20
CA VAL A 371 38.86 -30.94 -0.80
C VAL A 371 37.58 -30.11 -1.00
N VAL A 372 36.43 -30.75 -1.24
CA VAL A 372 35.12 -30.11 -1.40
C VAL A 372 34.65 -29.41 -0.10
N GLN A 373 34.91 -30.01 1.07
CA GLN A 373 34.54 -29.45 2.37
C GLN A 373 35.48 -28.32 2.81
N MET A 374 36.77 -28.38 2.45
CA MET A 374 37.69 -27.25 2.63
C MET A 374 37.26 -26.01 1.82
N ARG A 375 36.74 -26.22 0.61
CA ARG A 375 36.20 -25.14 -0.23
C ARG A 375 34.96 -24.49 0.41
N GLY A 376 34.07 -25.30 1.00
CA GLY A 376 32.92 -24.83 1.76
C GLY A 376 33.31 -24.03 3.01
N ALA A 377 34.33 -24.48 3.74
CA ALA A 377 34.85 -23.76 4.91
C ALA A 377 35.51 -22.42 4.55
N ALA A 378 36.28 -22.37 3.45
CA ALA A 378 36.88 -21.14 2.94
C ALA A 378 35.81 -20.14 2.46
N GLN A 379 34.79 -20.62 1.76
CA GLN A 379 33.65 -19.80 1.33
C GLN A 379 32.85 -19.26 2.53
N ARG A 380 32.69 -20.06 3.60
CA ARG A 380 32.10 -19.62 4.88
C ARG A 380 32.92 -18.51 5.54
N GLY A 381 34.24 -18.67 5.64
CA GLY A 381 35.14 -17.66 6.22
C GLY A 381 35.10 -16.33 5.46
N MET A 382 35.05 -16.40 4.13
CA MET A 382 34.95 -15.23 3.25
C MET A 382 33.59 -14.52 3.41
N LEU A 383 32.47 -15.27 3.47
CA LEU A 383 31.14 -14.73 3.70
C LEU A 383 30.99 -14.08 5.08
N LEU A 384 31.55 -14.68 6.14
CA LEU A 384 31.55 -14.12 7.49
C LEU A 384 32.37 -12.83 7.58
N THR A 385 33.52 -12.78 6.91
CA THR A 385 34.37 -11.57 6.83
C THR A 385 33.65 -10.44 6.10
N LYS A 386 33.03 -10.73 4.95
CA LYS A 386 32.23 -9.76 4.18
C LYS A 386 31.02 -9.28 4.98
N ALA A 387 30.34 -10.16 5.69
CA ALA A 387 29.23 -9.81 6.57
C ALA A 387 29.66 -8.88 7.72
N SER A 388 30.84 -9.11 8.31
CA SER A 388 31.40 -8.24 9.36
C SER A 388 31.71 -6.83 8.84
N GLN A 389 32.33 -6.73 7.66
CA GLN A 389 32.64 -5.44 7.02
C GLN A 389 31.37 -4.65 6.64
N LEU A 390 30.36 -5.33 6.10
CA LEU A 390 29.07 -4.71 5.77
C LEU A 390 28.31 -4.25 7.02
N LYS A 391 28.35 -5.03 8.11
CA LYS A 391 27.77 -4.66 9.39
C LYS A 391 28.41 -3.39 9.93
N GLU A 392 29.75 -3.31 9.94
CA GLU A 392 30.48 -2.11 10.38
C GLU A 392 30.12 -0.88 9.54
N LYS A 393 30.04 -1.03 8.20
CA LYS A 393 29.61 0.04 7.29
C LYS A 393 28.18 0.52 7.56
N ASN A 394 27.26 -0.41 7.84
CA ASN A 394 25.87 -0.08 8.16
C ASN A 394 25.73 0.56 9.55
N ASP A 395 26.48 0.11 10.54
CA ASP A 395 26.51 0.72 11.88
C ASP A 395 27.05 2.16 11.82
N LEU A 396 28.07 2.42 10.99
CA LEU A 396 28.56 3.78 10.71
C LEU A 396 27.51 4.65 10.03
N LYS A 397 26.80 4.14 9.00
CA LYS A 397 25.70 4.85 8.35
C LYS A 397 24.57 5.17 9.34
N ARG A 398 24.17 4.20 10.17
CA ARG A 398 23.14 4.37 11.21
C ARG A 398 23.54 5.43 12.24
N LYS A 399 24.81 5.43 12.67
CA LYS A 399 25.34 6.44 13.61
C LYS A 399 25.35 7.83 12.97
N ALA A 400 25.72 7.94 11.70
CA ALA A 400 25.70 9.20 10.96
C ALA A 400 24.27 9.74 10.78
N LEU A 401 23.33 8.92 10.32
CA LEU A 401 21.91 9.27 10.17
C LEU A 401 21.28 9.64 11.51
N GLY A 402 21.53 8.85 12.57
CA GLY A 402 21.03 9.14 13.91
C GLY A 402 21.57 10.45 14.48
N THR A 403 22.81 10.82 14.16
CA THR A 403 23.39 12.11 14.56
C THR A 403 22.73 13.27 13.82
N LYS A 404 22.52 13.13 12.50
CA LYS A 404 21.83 14.13 11.67
C LYS A 404 20.35 14.31 12.08
N LEU A 405 19.63 13.23 12.33
CA LEU A 405 18.24 13.28 12.82
C LEU A 405 18.14 13.99 14.17
N LYS A 406 19.08 13.72 15.09
CA LYS A 406 19.13 14.40 16.39
C LYS A 406 19.44 15.89 16.26
N ALA A 407 20.35 16.27 15.35
CA ALA A 407 20.64 17.67 15.06
C ALA A 407 19.43 18.40 14.47
N PHE A 408 18.74 17.76 13.52
CA PHE A 408 17.52 18.30 12.91
C PHE A 408 16.37 18.44 13.91
N LYS A 409 16.09 17.42 14.73
CA LYS A 409 15.07 17.50 15.80
C LYS A 409 15.36 18.63 16.79
N ARG A 410 16.64 18.86 17.09
CA ARG A 410 17.08 19.99 17.94
C ARG A 410 16.83 21.33 17.24
N GLY A 411 17.27 21.48 16.00
CA GLY A 411 17.06 22.69 15.20
C GLY A 411 15.58 23.03 15.01
N TYR A 412 14.74 22.01 14.81
CA TYR A 412 13.29 22.18 14.72
C TYR A 412 12.67 22.61 16.05
N GLY A 413 13.10 22.04 17.18
CA GLY A 413 12.68 22.46 18.51
C GLY A 413 13.08 23.90 18.82
N GLU A 414 14.29 24.31 18.43
CA GLU A 414 14.77 25.69 18.55
C GLU A 414 13.95 26.62 17.65
N TYR A 415 13.74 26.28 16.38
CA TYR A 415 12.88 27.03 15.46
C TYR A 415 11.47 27.25 16.03
N ASN A 416 10.81 26.21 16.52
CA ASN A 416 9.44 26.30 17.04
C ASN A 416 9.37 27.14 18.33
N THR A 417 10.39 27.04 19.18
CA THR A 417 10.53 27.87 20.39
C THR A 417 10.72 29.35 20.00
N THR A 418 11.59 29.64 19.03
CA THR A 418 11.88 31.00 18.58
C THR A 418 10.70 31.60 17.81
N ALA A 419 9.97 30.81 17.02
CA ALA A 419 8.73 31.21 16.35
C ALA A 419 7.66 31.64 17.36
N THR A 420 7.45 30.80 18.38
CA THR A 420 6.49 31.09 19.48
C THR A 420 6.89 32.35 20.25
N GLN A 421 8.19 32.59 20.43
CA GLN A 421 8.69 33.80 21.10
C GLN A 421 8.60 35.06 20.22
N ALA A 422 8.81 34.94 18.90
CA ALA A 422 8.70 36.04 17.96
C ALA A 422 7.24 36.52 17.80
N VAL A 423 6.27 35.60 17.84
CA VAL A 423 4.82 35.93 17.88
C VAL A 423 4.47 36.71 19.14
N LYS A 424 5.12 36.42 20.27
CA LYS A 424 4.89 37.11 21.56
C LYS A 424 5.68 38.40 21.72
N SER A 425 6.77 38.59 20.96
CA SER A 425 7.70 39.71 21.09
C SER A 425 8.36 40.00 19.74
N PRO A 426 7.88 41.02 18.99
CA PRO A 426 8.36 41.35 17.65
C PRO A 426 9.88 41.61 17.56
N GLU A 427 10.50 42.08 18.64
CA GLU A 427 11.95 42.32 18.73
C GLU A 427 12.81 41.05 18.55
N LYS A 428 12.23 39.85 18.66
CA LYS A 428 12.93 38.56 18.45
C LYS A 428 12.89 38.05 17.00
N SER A 429 12.31 38.80 16.06
CA SER A 429 12.27 38.45 14.63
C SER A 429 13.65 38.10 14.02
N PRO A 430 14.77 38.75 14.37
CA PRO A 430 16.08 38.38 13.82
C PRO A 430 16.56 36.99 14.26
N GLN A 431 16.21 36.57 15.49
CA GLN A 431 16.55 35.24 16.01
C GLN A 431 15.73 34.16 15.31
N PHE A 432 14.45 34.43 15.02
CA PHE A 432 13.61 33.54 14.24
C PHE A 432 14.16 33.33 12.82
N GLN A 433 14.60 34.40 12.17
CA GLN A 433 15.21 34.33 10.84
C GLN A 433 16.51 33.52 10.83
N HIS A 434 17.33 33.65 11.88
CA HIS A 434 18.54 32.84 12.05
C HIS A 434 18.21 31.34 12.24
N SER A 435 17.26 30.99 13.10
CA SER A 435 16.81 29.60 13.30
C SER A 435 16.17 29.01 12.04
N SER A 436 15.42 29.79 11.26
CA SER A 436 14.85 29.38 9.98
C SER A 436 15.92 29.06 8.94
N ASN A 437 16.96 29.90 8.84
CA ASN A 437 18.06 29.71 7.90
C ASN A 437 18.92 28.47 8.26
N GLU A 438 19.15 28.22 9.54
CA GLU A 438 19.88 27.02 9.99
C GLU A 438 19.06 25.74 9.75
N LEU A 439 17.73 25.79 9.91
CA LEU A 439 16.83 24.67 9.58
C LEU A 439 16.82 24.39 8.06
N GLN A 440 16.76 25.42 7.22
CA GLN A 440 16.85 25.28 5.76
C GLN A 440 18.19 24.69 5.31
N LYS A 441 19.29 25.10 5.94
CA LYS A 441 20.62 24.53 5.70
C LYS A 441 20.66 23.04 6.06
N GLN A 442 20.09 22.66 7.21
CA GLN A 442 19.99 21.26 7.63
C GLN A 442 19.08 20.43 6.70
N MET A 443 17.98 20.99 6.18
CA MET A 443 17.16 20.33 5.14
C MET A 443 17.93 20.15 3.83
N GLY A 444 18.67 21.16 3.39
CA GLY A 444 19.53 21.07 2.19
C GLY A 444 20.56 19.95 2.29
N GLU A 445 21.16 19.76 3.46
CA GLU A 445 22.10 18.66 3.76
C GLU A 445 21.45 17.26 3.82
N ILE A 446 20.11 17.18 3.97
CA ILE A 446 19.33 15.94 3.95
C ILE A 446 18.89 15.62 2.52
N THR A 447 18.39 16.61 1.77
CA THR A 447 18.00 16.48 0.35
C THR A 447 19.20 16.15 -0.54
N ALA A 448 20.40 16.58 -0.13
CA ALA A 448 21.70 16.19 -0.69
C ALA A 448 21.93 14.67 -0.83
N LEU A 449 21.21 13.83 -0.09
CA LEU A 449 21.37 12.38 -0.17
C LEU A 449 20.65 11.75 -1.39
N LYS A 450 19.85 12.51 -2.16
CA LYS A 450 19.13 12.07 -3.38
C LYS A 450 19.87 12.36 -4.71
N CYS A 451 21.19 12.51 -4.69
CA CYS A 451 21.99 13.06 -5.80
C CYS A 451 21.77 12.44 -7.21
N GLY A 452 21.40 11.16 -7.33
CA GLY A 452 21.25 10.51 -8.65
C GLY A 452 20.10 11.05 -9.51
N GLU A 453 18.90 11.21 -8.93
CA GLU A 453 17.70 11.63 -9.67
C GLU A 453 17.75 13.10 -10.06
N GLY A 454 18.32 13.95 -9.21
CA GLY A 454 18.44 15.36 -9.52
C GLY A 454 19.43 15.64 -10.67
N ILE A 455 20.47 14.82 -10.87
CA ILE A 455 21.35 14.95 -12.05
C ILE A 455 20.56 14.66 -13.32
N GLU A 456 19.77 13.58 -13.35
CA GLU A 456 19.02 13.20 -14.55
C GLU A 456 17.97 14.28 -14.89
N ARG A 457 17.34 14.88 -13.87
CA ARG A 457 16.50 16.08 -14.07
C ARG A 457 17.29 17.27 -14.60
N LEU A 458 18.48 17.53 -14.06
CA LEU A 458 19.37 18.60 -14.52
C LEU A 458 19.77 18.37 -15.99
N LYS A 459 20.21 17.17 -16.36
CA LYS A 459 20.55 16.74 -17.72
C LYS A 459 19.40 16.96 -18.70
N LYS A 460 18.23 16.36 -18.40
CA LYS A 460 17.02 16.48 -19.23
C LYS A 460 16.61 17.95 -19.41
N ASN A 461 16.68 18.75 -18.34
CA ASN A 461 16.39 20.18 -18.43
C ASN A 461 17.43 20.95 -19.28
N GLY A 462 18.72 20.56 -19.20
CA GLY A 462 19.79 21.13 -20.03
C GLY A 462 19.64 20.81 -21.52
N GLU A 463 19.25 19.57 -21.85
CA GLU A 463 18.96 19.14 -23.23
C GLU A 463 17.78 19.91 -23.82
N ILE A 464 16.66 19.98 -23.10
CA ILE A 464 15.47 20.75 -23.51
C ILE A 464 15.83 22.23 -23.69
N CYS A 465 16.56 22.81 -22.74
CA CYS A 465 16.98 24.21 -22.83
C CYS A 465 17.87 24.46 -24.05
N THR A 466 18.80 23.54 -24.36
CA THR A 466 19.70 23.65 -25.52
C THR A 466 18.90 23.59 -26.83
N LYS A 467 17.92 22.70 -26.92
CA LYS A 467 17.04 22.58 -28.08
C LYS A 467 16.21 23.85 -28.28
N LEU A 468 15.54 24.34 -27.24
CA LEU A 468 14.75 25.57 -27.31
C LEU A 468 15.60 26.78 -27.70
N LEU A 469 16.82 26.89 -27.15
CA LEU A 469 17.76 27.93 -27.55
C LEU A 469 18.16 27.82 -29.02
N GLN A 470 18.34 26.61 -29.55
CA GLN A 470 18.62 26.39 -30.97
C GLN A 470 17.44 26.78 -31.86
N ASP A 471 16.22 26.46 -31.43
CA ASP A 471 14.99 26.81 -32.15
C ASP A 471 14.82 28.34 -32.20
N VAL A 472 15.05 29.03 -31.08
CA VAL A 472 15.09 30.51 -31.04
C VAL A 472 16.17 31.04 -31.99
N ASP A 473 17.35 30.42 -32.02
CA ASP A 473 18.45 30.85 -32.87
C ASP A 473 18.11 30.81 -34.36
N ASN A 474 17.55 29.68 -34.79
CA ASN A 474 17.15 29.44 -36.18
C ASN A 474 16.09 30.47 -36.62
N ASP A 475 15.21 30.86 -35.71
CA ASP A 475 14.07 31.71 -35.99
C ASP A 475 14.34 33.22 -35.81
N LEU A 476 15.47 33.63 -35.22
CA LEU A 476 15.82 35.04 -35.01
C LEU A 476 15.83 35.86 -36.32
N SER A 477 16.09 35.20 -37.45
CA SER A 477 16.17 35.84 -38.77
C SER A 477 14.80 36.28 -39.30
N SER A 478 13.74 35.66 -38.79
CA SER A 478 12.34 35.94 -39.14
C SER A 478 11.46 35.70 -37.91
N PRO A 479 11.43 36.63 -36.94
CA PRO A 479 10.72 36.44 -35.68
C PRO A 479 9.24 36.19 -35.93
N THR A 480 8.74 35.05 -35.43
CA THR A 480 7.33 34.71 -35.43
C THR A 480 6.80 34.71 -33.99
N GLU A 481 5.49 34.60 -33.82
CA GLU A 481 4.87 34.40 -32.50
C GLU A 481 5.41 33.14 -31.81
N LEU A 482 5.71 32.08 -32.58
CA LEU A 482 6.34 30.86 -32.09
C LEU A 482 7.77 31.10 -31.57
N THR A 483 8.53 31.99 -32.22
CA THR A 483 9.88 32.39 -31.79
C THR A 483 9.84 33.07 -30.42
N ARG A 484 8.82 33.90 -30.18
CA ARG A 484 8.61 34.57 -28.89
C ARG A 484 8.29 33.56 -27.80
N GLU A 485 7.37 32.64 -28.06
CA GLU A 485 7.00 31.57 -27.12
C GLU A 485 8.20 30.66 -26.80
N ASN A 486 8.96 30.24 -27.82
CA ASN A 486 10.17 29.43 -27.66
C ASN A 486 11.24 30.16 -26.85
N ARG A 487 11.38 31.48 -27.02
CA ARG A 487 12.30 32.30 -26.22
C ARG A 487 11.87 32.35 -24.75
N GLU A 488 10.60 32.60 -24.47
CA GLU A 488 10.08 32.64 -23.10
C GLU A 488 10.25 31.27 -22.41
N LYS A 489 9.95 30.18 -23.12
CA LYS A 489 10.24 28.80 -22.68
C LYS A 489 11.73 28.57 -22.45
N ALA A 490 12.60 29.05 -23.34
CA ALA A 490 14.05 28.90 -23.19
C ALA A 490 14.57 29.65 -21.94
N CYS A 491 14.12 30.89 -21.70
CA CYS A 491 14.51 31.68 -20.53
C CYS A 491 14.08 31.00 -19.23
N LEU A 492 12.82 30.58 -19.14
CA LEU A 492 12.30 29.84 -17.98
C LEU A 492 13.11 28.56 -17.73
N ARG A 493 13.46 27.82 -18.79
CA ARG A 493 14.25 26.58 -18.69
C ARG A 493 15.69 26.83 -18.28
N LEU A 494 16.31 27.92 -18.76
CA LEU A 494 17.66 28.33 -18.39
C LEU A 494 17.73 28.71 -16.91
N ASN A 495 16.76 29.48 -16.43
CA ASN A 495 16.65 29.84 -15.02
C ASN A 495 16.39 28.61 -14.14
N ASN A 496 15.47 27.72 -14.56
CA ASN A 496 15.26 26.43 -13.88
C ASN A 496 16.52 25.57 -13.86
N HIS A 497 17.34 25.58 -14.92
CA HIS A 497 18.60 24.83 -14.96
C HIS A 497 19.61 25.38 -13.94
N SER A 498 19.67 26.71 -13.77
CA SER A 498 20.45 27.34 -12.69
C SER A 498 19.96 26.92 -11.30
N VAL A 499 18.65 27.01 -11.05
CA VAL A 499 18.05 26.65 -9.75
C VAL A 499 18.28 25.18 -9.42
N LEU A 500 18.09 24.27 -10.39
CA LEU A 500 18.32 22.84 -10.22
C LEU A 500 19.79 22.52 -9.92
N ALA A 501 20.75 23.36 -10.33
CA ALA A 501 22.16 23.15 -10.06
C ALA A 501 22.58 23.54 -8.63
N LYS A 502 21.91 24.52 -8.00
CA LYS A 502 22.27 25.05 -6.66
C LYS A 502 22.43 23.97 -5.57
N PRO A 503 21.54 22.96 -5.47
CA PRO A 503 21.73 21.84 -4.53
C PRO A 503 23.05 21.08 -4.79
N PHE A 504 23.40 20.79 -6.04
CA PHE A 504 24.66 20.11 -6.37
C PHE A 504 25.90 20.92 -6.01
N VAL A 505 25.83 22.23 -6.24
CA VAL A 505 26.89 23.16 -5.85
C VAL A 505 27.11 23.13 -4.35
N SER A 506 26.03 23.15 -3.56
CA SER A 506 26.13 23.12 -2.10
C SER A 506 26.88 21.86 -1.61
N ASN A 507 26.63 20.72 -2.28
CA ASN A 507 27.14 19.39 -1.92
C ASN A 507 28.48 19.01 -2.56
N CYS A 508 28.96 19.76 -3.55
CA CYS A 508 30.22 19.47 -4.23
C CYS A 508 31.40 19.66 -3.27
N LYS A 509 32.10 18.56 -2.92
CA LYS A 509 33.28 18.59 -2.03
C LYS A 509 34.48 19.26 -2.67
N ASN A 510 34.63 19.14 -3.98
CA ASN A 510 35.71 19.79 -4.71
C ASN A 510 35.44 21.31 -4.80
N LYS A 511 36.20 22.09 -4.03
CA LYS A 511 36.06 23.57 -3.95
C LYS A 511 36.16 24.24 -5.33
N GLN A 512 37.00 23.73 -6.22
CA GLN A 512 37.18 24.30 -7.56
C GLN A 512 35.97 24.01 -8.45
N THR A 513 35.47 22.77 -8.45
CA THR A 513 34.25 22.38 -9.17
C THR A 513 33.03 23.16 -8.65
N LYS A 514 32.89 23.27 -7.32
CA LYS A 514 31.87 24.07 -6.66
C LYS A 514 31.87 25.53 -7.12
N LYS A 515 33.04 26.18 -7.11
CA LYS A 515 33.18 27.56 -7.60
C LYS A 515 32.76 27.68 -9.06
N LYS A 516 33.25 26.79 -9.93
CA LYS A 516 32.87 26.79 -11.36
C LYS A 516 31.37 26.62 -11.57
N MET A 517 30.71 25.74 -10.81
CA MET A 517 29.26 25.57 -10.92
C MET A 517 28.48 26.79 -10.45
N MET A 518 28.92 27.49 -9.39
CA MET A 518 28.34 28.78 -8.98
C MET A 518 28.48 29.82 -10.09
N ASP A 519 29.69 29.96 -10.63
CA ASP A 519 30.00 30.96 -11.66
C ASP A 519 29.17 30.70 -12.94
N ILE A 520 28.97 29.43 -13.32
CA ILE A 520 28.15 29.04 -14.47
C ILE A 520 26.65 29.25 -14.20
N SER A 521 26.16 28.90 -13.01
CA SER A 521 24.77 29.11 -12.58
C SER A 521 24.40 30.60 -12.62
N ALA A 522 25.27 31.47 -12.09
CA ALA A 522 25.08 32.93 -12.16
C ALA A 522 25.09 33.45 -13.61
N GLN A 523 25.93 32.89 -14.48
CA GLN A 523 25.95 33.25 -15.90
C GLN A 523 24.68 32.79 -16.64
N CYS A 524 24.11 31.63 -16.30
CA CYS A 524 22.82 31.20 -16.84
C CYS A 524 21.71 32.20 -16.47
N GLU A 525 21.65 32.66 -15.22
CA GLU A 525 20.68 33.68 -14.78
C GLU A 525 20.88 35.00 -15.54
N GLN A 526 22.12 35.44 -15.73
CA GLN A 526 22.43 36.65 -16.50
C GLN A 526 21.99 36.53 -17.97
N VAL A 527 22.27 35.39 -18.62
CA VAL A 527 21.85 35.14 -20.01
C VAL A 527 20.31 35.11 -20.09
N SER A 528 19.62 34.51 -19.12
CA SER A 528 18.15 34.49 -19.07
C SER A 528 17.58 35.90 -19.07
N HIS A 529 18.05 36.76 -18.17
CA HIS A 529 17.60 38.15 -18.10
C HIS A 529 17.94 38.97 -19.35
N THR A 530 19.07 38.67 -19.98
CA THR A 530 19.46 39.35 -21.22
C THR A 530 18.54 38.95 -22.38
N LEU A 531 18.16 37.68 -22.47
CA LEU A 531 17.23 37.16 -23.49
C LEU A 531 15.79 37.63 -23.24
N GLU A 532 15.34 37.70 -21.98
CA GLU A 532 14.05 38.28 -21.60
C GLU A 532 13.90 39.74 -22.07
N GLY A 533 14.99 40.51 -22.03
CA GLY A 533 15.03 41.91 -22.45
C GLY A 533 15.08 42.15 -23.96
N VAL A 534 15.26 41.12 -24.79
CA VAL A 534 15.27 41.26 -26.26
C VAL A 534 13.83 41.48 -26.74
N ASP A 535 13.48 42.62 -27.31
CA ASP A 535 12.14 42.81 -27.88
C ASP A 535 12.02 42.11 -29.24
N LEU A 536 11.21 41.05 -29.31
CA LEU A 536 10.93 40.29 -30.54
C LEU A 536 9.64 40.74 -31.23
N SER A 537 8.97 41.80 -30.74
CA SER A 537 7.77 42.35 -31.39
C SER A 537 8.08 43.06 -32.71
N GLN A 538 9.36 43.35 -32.96
CA GLN A 538 9.86 43.97 -34.19
C GLN A 538 11.10 43.21 -34.70
N PRO A 539 11.39 43.29 -36.02
CA PRO A 539 12.65 42.78 -36.56
C PRO A 539 13.84 43.39 -35.81
N LEU A 540 14.72 42.53 -35.32
CA LEU A 540 15.90 42.97 -34.58
C LEU A 540 16.85 43.76 -35.49
N SER A 541 17.43 44.83 -34.97
CA SER A 541 18.58 45.46 -35.63
C SER A 541 19.72 44.44 -35.76
N PRO A 542 20.60 44.54 -36.78
CA PRO A 542 21.73 43.61 -36.94
C PRO A 542 22.59 43.46 -35.68
N ALA A 543 22.77 44.55 -34.92
CA ALA A 543 23.52 44.53 -33.67
C ALA A 543 22.78 43.78 -32.54
N ALA A 544 21.46 43.97 -32.43
CA ALA A 544 20.63 43.27 -31.46
C ALA A 544 20.49 41.78 -31.80
N PHE A 545 20.41 41.43 -33.08
CA PHE A 545 20.45 40.05 -33.57
C PHE A 545 21.76 39.37 -33.17
N GLN A 546 22.91 39.99 -33.47
CA GLN A 546 24.21 39.45 -33.14
C GLN A 546 24.37 39.23 -31.62
N ALA A 547 23.93 40.20 -30.81
CA ALA A 547 23.96 40.09 -29.35
C ALA A 547 23.04 38.98 -28.82
N ALA A 548 21.85 38.80 -29.41
CA ALA A 548 20.93 37.72 -29.04
C ALA A 548 21.53 36.35 -29.38
N HIS A 549 22.06 36.20 -30.61
CA HIS A 549 22.74 34.98 -31.06
C HIS A 549 23.92 34.60 -30.14
N GLU A 550 24.78 35.57 -29.79
CA GLU A 550 25.90 35.34 -28.88
C GLU A 550 25.45 34.88 -27.49
N ASN A 551 24.38 35.46 -26.95
CA ASN A 551 23.82 35.06 -25.67
C ASN A 551 23.19 33.66 -25.71
N ILE A 552 22.54 33.30 -26.82
CA ILE A 552 21.96 31.96 -27.03
C ILE A 552 23.05 30.90 -27.08
N VAL A 553 24.08 31.11 -27.90
CA VAL A 553 25.24 30.20 -28.00
C VAL A 553 25.95 30.09 -26.64
N LYS A 554 26.05 31.20 -25.90
CA LYS A 554 26.58 31.19 -24.52
C LYS A 554 25.69 30.36 -23.59
N GLY A 555 24.37 30.53 -23.63
CA GLY A 555 23.41 29.77 -22.84
C GLY A 555 23.51 28.26 -23.07
N GLN A 556 23.60 27.83 -24.34
CA GLN A 556 23.80 26.42 -24.71
C GLN A 556 25.09 25.85 -24.12
N LYS A 557 26.21 26.58 -24.25
CA LYS A 557 27.52 26.17 -23.68
C LYS A 557 27.47 26.08 -22.16
N LEU A 558 26.78 27.00 -21.48
CA LEU A 558 26.64 27.01 -20.03
C LEU A 558 25.81 25.82 -19.53
N CYS A 559 24.68 25.50 -20.18
CA CYS A 559 23.86 24.32 -19.85
C CYS A 559 24.66 23.02 -19.98
N ALA A 560 25.40 22.86 -21.07
CA ALA A 560 26.26 21.69 -21.27
C ALA A 560 27.36 21.59 -20.20
N ALA A 561 28.00 22.72 -19.88
CA ALA A 561 29.07 22.77 -18.87
C ALA A 561 28.54 22.47 -17.45
N LEU A 562 27.39 23.02 -17.07
CA LEU A 562 26.78 22.81 -15.76
C LEU A 562 26.39 21.34 -15.56
N THR A 563 25.78 20.75 -16.60
CA THR A 563 25.41 19.34 -16.64
C THR A 563 26.64 18.43 -16.52
N ALA A 564 27.71 18.73 -17.25
CA ALA A 564 28.95 17.97 -17.20
C ALA A 564 29.62 18.04 -15.82
N LEU A 565 29.67 19.22 -15.20
CA LEU A 565 30.24 19.41 -13.87
C LEU A 565 29.42 18.72 -12.77
N ALA A 566 28.09 18.80 -12.83
CA ALA A 566 27.22 18.09 -11.90
C ALA A 566 27.40 16.58 -12.01
N THR A 567 27.46 16.04 -13.24
CA THR A 567 27.71 14.62 -13.47
C THR A 567 29.09 14.19 -12.95
N LYS A 568 30.13 14.98 -13.24
CA LYS A 568 31.50 14.72 -12.78
C LYS A 568 31.63 14.76 -11.25
N SER A 569 30.93 15.70 -10.59
CA SER A 569 30.95 15.83 -9.13
C SER A 569 30.43 14.58 -8.40
N LEU A 570 29.66 13.75 -9.10
CA LEU A 570 29.04 12.55 -8.57
C LEU A 570 29.78 11.27 -8.97
N THR A 571 30.41 11.23 -10.14
CA THR A 571 31.29 10.13 -10.52
C THR A 571 32.60 10.13 -9.75
N GLU A 572 33.10 11.28 -9.29
CA GLU A 572 34.28 11.37 -8.40
C GLU A 572 34.03 10.75 -7.00
N GLU A 573 32.77 10.46 -6.62
CA GLU A 573 32.44 9.80 -5.34
C GLU A 573 32.09 8.31 -5.45
N ALA A 574 31.92 7.77 -6.66
CA ALA A 574 31.51 6.38 -6.85
C ALA A 574 32.73 5.46 -6.95
N GLU A 575 33.09 4.78 -5.85
CA GLU A 575 33.87 3.54 -5.96
C GLU A 575 33.11 2.52 -6.83
N PRO A 576 33.77 1.74 -7.69
CA PRO A 576 33.10 0.78 -8.55
C PRO A 576 32.38 -0.27 -7.70
N GLU A 577 31.04 -0.23 -7.70
CA GLU A 577 30.23 -1.22 -7.00
C GLU A 577 30.53 -2.62 -7.55
N PRO A 578 30.75 -3.62 -6.68
CA PRO A 578 30.96 -4.99 -7.09
C PRO A 578 29.71 -5.50 -7.82
N GLN A 579 29.91 -6.16 -8.96
CA GLN A 579 28.85 -6.79 -9.77
C GLN A 579 28.12 -7.89 -8.98
N GLU A 580 27.16 -7.53 -8.14
CA GLU A 580 26.26 -8.47 -7.48
C GLU A 580 25.03 -8.75 -8.39
N LEU A 581 24.90 -10.02 -8.76
CA LEU A 581 23.77 -10.74 -9.40
C LEU A 581 22.64 -9.89 -10.01
N LYS A 582 22.49 -10.05 -11.34
CA LYS A 582 21.51 -9.44 -12.28
C LYS A 582 20.01 -9.54 -11.90
N ILE A 583 19.65 -10.15 -10.78
CA ILE A 583 18.26 -10.30 -10.31
C ILE A 583 17.76 -9.01 -9.62
N THR A 584 18.63 -8.03 -9.39
CA THR A 584 18.29 -6.70 -8.85
C THR A 584 17.52 -5.80 -9.82
N SER A 585 17.46 -6.12 -11.13
CA SER A 585 16.96 -5.16 -12.11
C SER A 585 15.44 -4.95 -12.07
N PHE A 586 14.64 -5.99 -11.83
CA PHE A 586 13.18 -5.85 -11.76
C PHE A 586 12.76 -5.09 -10.51
N HIS A 587 13.45 -5.33 -9.40
CA HIS A 587 13.26 -4.56 -8.18
C HIS A 587 13.64 -3.08 -8.37
N GLN A 588 14.75 -2.79 -9.03
CA GLN A 588 15.13 -1.41 -9.38
C GLN A 588 14.12 -0.75 -10.33
N ALA A 589 13.63 -1.49 -11.32
CA ALA A 589 12.63 -1.02 -12.27
C ALA A 589 11.29 -0.72 -11.57
N ALA A 590 10.85 -1.60 -10.66
CA ALA A 590 9.70 -1.39 -9.79
C ALA A 590 9.86 -0.14 -8.91
N ALA A 591 11.02 0.02 -8.27
CA ALA A 591 11.32 1.17 -7.43
C ALA A 591 11.26 2.50 -8.22
N LYS A 592 11.75 2.51 -9.47
CA LYS A 592 11.65 3.68 -10.35
C LYS A 592 10.20 4.08 -10.62
N ILE A 593 9.34 3.11 -10.95
CA ILE A 593 7.91 3.40 -11.15
C ILE A 593 7.29 3.90 -9.85
N SER A 594 7.57 3.23 -8.72
CA SER A 594 7.02 3.59 -7.41
C SER A 594 7.34 5.04 -7.03
N ARG A 595 8.60 5.48 -7.18
CA ARG A 595 9.00 6.87 -6.89
C ARG A 595 8.31 7.89 -7.80
N ALA A 596 8.10 7.53 -9.07
CA ALA A 596 7.44 8.41 -10.02
C ALA A 596 5.96 8.65 -9.68
N VAL A 597 5.30 7.72 -8.97
CA VAL A 597 3.86 7.79 -8.67
C VAL A 597 3.52 8.07 -7.21
N ASP A 598 4.48 7.93 -6.28
CA ASP A 598 4.26 8.05 -4.83
C ASP A 598 3.58 9.36 -4.40
N HIS A 599 4.00 10.47 -5.00
CA HIS A 599 3.50 11.81 -4.69
C HIS A 599 2.24 12.20 -5.49
N LEU A 600 1.72 11.30 -6.33
CA LEU A 600 0.59 11.61 -7.21
C LEU A 600 -0.74 11.18 -6.58
N VAL A 601 -1.77 11.99 -6.78
CA VAL A 601 -3.12 11.72 -6.24
C VAL A 601 -3.81 10.62 -7.04
N CYS A 602 -4.16 9.52 -6.36
CA CYS A 602 -4.93 8.41 -6.89
C CYS A 602 -6.42 8.58 -6.55
N ASP A 603 -7.20 9.12 -7.47
CA ASP A 603 -8.67 9.26 -7.38
C ASP A 603 -9.41 8.49 -8.50
N ASP A 604 -10.73 8.59 -8.54
CA ASP A 604 -11.57 7.90 -9.53
C ASP A 604 -11.55 8.53 -10.93
N THR A 605 -10.84 9.66 -11.12
CA THR A 605 -10.70 10.26 -12.45
C THR A 605 -9.85 9.36 -13.35
N PRO A 606 -9.96 9.44 -14.70
CA PRO A 606 -9.09 8.68 -15.60
C PRO A 606 -7.59 8.80 -15.28
N ARG A 607 -7.20 9.98 -14.79
CA ARG A 607 -5.84 10.27 -14.36
C ARG A 607 -5.48 9.58 -13.04
N GLY A 608 -6.30 9.72 -12.01
CA GLY A 608 -6.08 9.04 -10.74
C GLY A 608 -6.01 7.53 -10.90
N ARG A 609 -6.86 6.95 -11.75
CA ARG A 609 -6.82 5.53 -12.13
C ARG A 609 -5.55 5.15 -12.90
N LEU A 610 -5.04 6.02 -13.78
CA LEU A 610 -3.76 5.79 -14.46
C LEU A 610 -2.61 5.68 -13.44
N PHE A 611 -2.54 6.61 -12.48
CA PHE A 611 -1.50 6.62 -11.45
C PHE A 611 -1.63 5.44 -10.49
N PHE A 612 -2.87 5.12 -10.07
CA PHE A 612 -3.15 3.93 -9.29
C PHE A 612 -2.69 2.67 -10.02
N THR A 613 -3.04 2.54 -11.31
CA THR A 613 -2.63 1.38 -12.11
C THR A 613 -1.11 1.30 -12.26
N ALA A 614 -0.41 2.43 -12.44
CA ALA A 614 1.06 2.46 -12.44
C ALA A 614 1.66 2.01 -11.10
N GLN A 615 1.05 2.38 -9.98
CA GLN A 615 1.47 1.89 -8.66
C GLN A 615 1.28 0.36 -8.55
N GLN A 616 0.19 -0.19 -9.07
CA GLN A 616 -0.05 -1.63 -9.10
C GLN A 616 0.95 -2.34 -10.03
N VAL A 617 1.31 -1.74 -11.16
CA VAL A 617 2.40 -2.22 -12.05
C VAL A 617 3.72 -2.30 -11.28
N ALA A 618 4.08 -1.27 -10.50
CA ALA A 618 5.28 -1.27 -9.69
C ALA A 618 5.28 -2.42 -8.66
N LYS A 619 4.15 -2.63 -7.96
CA LYS A 619 4.01 -3.72 -6.98
C LYS A 619 4.14 -5.09 -7.64
N GLU A 620 3.47 -5.32 -8.78
CA GLU A 620 3.55 -6.61 -9.47
C GLU A 620 4.95 -6.85 -10.05
N MET A 621 5.66 -5.81 -10.52
CA MET A 621 7.08 -5.94 -10.91
C MET A 621 7.99 -6.31 -9.72
N ALA A 622 7.72 -5.80 -8.53
CA ALA A 622 8.45 -6.20 -7.32
C ALA A 622 8.14 -7.65 -6.93
N VAL A 623 6.87 -8.09 -7.03
CA VAL A 623 6.47 -9.49 -6.85
C VAL A 623 7.18 -10.37 -7.86
N LEU A 624 7.18 -10.00 -9.15
CA LEU A 624 7.87 -10.73 -10.22
C LEU A 624 9.35 -10.91 -9.91
N SER A 625 10.02 -9.86 -9.40
CA SER A 625 11.42 -9.92 -8.97
C SER A 625 11.63 -10.96 -7.86
N LYS A 626 10.72 -11.01 -6.88
CA LYS A 626 10.78 -11.94 -5.74
C LYS A 626 10.49 -13.38 -6.16
N VAL A 627 9.41 -13.62 -6.90
CA VAL A 627 9.09 -15.00 -7.35
C VAL A 627 10.15 -15.53 -8.33
N SER A 628 10.84 -14.64 -9.04
CA SER A 628 11.98 -15.01 -9.89
C SER A 628 13.21 -15.40 -9.08
N THR A 629 13.48 -14.75 -7.93
CA THR A 629 14.57 -15.20 -7.03
C THR A 629 14.29 -16.54 -6.39
N ASP A 630 13.01 -16.81 -6.10
CA ASP A 630 12.59 -18.03 -5.40
C ASP A 630 12.54 -19.24 -6.34
N GLY A 631 12.74 -19.05 -7.65
CA GLY A 631 12.78 -20.12 -8.66
C GLY A 631 11.41 -20.76 -8.96
N GLN A 632 10.32 -20.15 -8.51
CA GLN A 632 8.97 -20.68 -8.65
C GLN A 632 8.41 -20.41 -10.06
N LYS A 633 8.70 -21.32 -11.01
CA LYS A 633 8.38 -21.16 -12.45
C LYS A 633 6.92 -20.77 -12.72
N ARG A 634 5.97 -21.40 -12.01
CA ARG A 634 4.53 -21.16 -12.17
C ARG A 634 4.16 -19.75 -11.75
N ASP A 635 4.68 -19.28 -10.63
CA ASP A 635 4.34 -17.98 -10.04
C ASP A 635 4.95 -16.82 -10.85
N VAL A 636 6.11 -17.02 -11.46
CA VAL A 636 6.69 -16.03 -12.36
C VAL A 636 5.85 -15.85 -13.62
N VAL A 637 5.37 -16.94 -14.22
CA VAL A 637 4.47 -16.88 -15.39
C VAL A 637 3.14 -16.21 -15.01
N GLU A 638 2.59 -16.52 -13.85
CA GLU A 638 1.33 -15.92 -13.39
C GLU A 638 1.48 -14.43 -13.08
N SER A 639 2.58 -14.04 -12.44
CA SER A 639 2.90 -12.64 -12.18
C SER A 639 3.08 -11.85 -13.49
N ALA A 640 3.76 -12.42 -14.49
CA ALA A 640 3.87 -11.81 -15.82
C ALA A 640 2.51 -11.64 -16.53
N ARG A 641 1.56 -12.57 -16.32
CA ARG A 641 0.19 -12.44 -16.86
C ARG A 641 -0.58 -11.31 -16.18
N ARG A 642 -0.54 -11.22 -14.84
CA ARG A 642 -1.16 -10.12 -14.09
C ARG A 642 -0.59 -8.78 -14.50
N LEU A 643 0.74 -8.69 -14.62
CA LEU A 643 1.43 -7.48 -15.06
C LEU A 643 0.96 -7.02 -16.46
N ALA A 644 0.76 -7.95 -17.39
CA ALA A 644 0.22 -7.61 -18.71
C ALA A 644 -1.25 -7.16 -18.69
N ALA A 645 -2.07 -7.72 -17.80
CA ALA A 645 -3.45 -7.24 -17.62
C ALA A 645 -3.48 -5.82 -17.04
N LEU A 646 -2.62 -5.53 -16.06
CA LEU A 646 -2.44 -4.19 -15.51
C LEU A 646 -1.98 -3.20 -16.58
N LEU A 647 -1.00 -3.56 -17.42
CA LEU A 647 -0.48 -2.69 -18.47
C LEU A 647 -1.49 -2.43 -19.60
N LYS A 648 -2.38 -3.38 -19.87
CA LYS A 648 -3.52 -3.15 -20.78
C LYS A 648 -4.49 -2.12 -20.20
N THR A 649 -4.78 -2.20 -18.89
CA THR A 649 -5.62 -1.23 -18.18
C THR A 649 -4.95 0.14 -18.17
N PHE A 650 -3.65 0.18 -17.86
CA PHE A 650 -2.82 1.38 -17.90
C PHE A 650 -2.87 2.09 -19.27
N ALA A 651 -2.74 1.34 -20.37
CA ALA A 651 -2.83 1.90 -21.72
C ALA A 651 -4.23 2.43 -22.05
N ASN A 652 -5.29 1.79 -21.54
CA ASN A 652 -6.66 2.27 -21.72
C ASN A 652 -6.90 3.57 -20.93
N ASP A 653 -6.47 3.64 -19.67
CA ASP A 653 -6.58 4.88 -18.87
C ASP A 653 -5.72 6.00 -19.47
N ALA A 654 -4.52 5.68 -20.00
CA ALA A 654 -3.67 6.66 -20.66
C ALA A 654 -4.34 7.23 -21.91
N LYS A 655 -5.06 6.38 -22.68
CA LYS A 655 -5.88 6.82 -23.81
C LYS A 655 -6.98 7.79 -23.37
N LEU A 656 -7.72 7.46 -22.30
CA LEU A 656 -8.76 8.35 -21.77
C LEU A 656 -8.19 9.69 -21.30
N VAL A 657 -7.05 9.69 -20.61
CA VAL A 657 -6.35 10.92 -20.21
C VAL A 657 -5.94 11.73 -21.45
N SER A 658 -5.42 11.07 -22.48
CA SER A 658 -4.97 11.71 -23.72
C SER A 658 -6.11 12.41 -24.50
N GLU A 659 -7.36 12.01 -24.28
CA GLU A 659 -8.53 12.65 -24.89
C GLU A 659 -8.79 14.05 -24.31
N HIS A 660 -8.30 14.32 -23.09
CA HIS A 660 -8.43 15.61 -22.40
C HIS A 660 -7.20 16.53 -22.59
N LEU A 661 -6.15 16.06 -23.26
CA LEU A 661 -4.96 16.86 -23.53
C LEU A 661 -5.20 17.76 -24.75
N THR A 662 -4.95 19.07 -24.58
CA THR A 662 -5.04 20.09 -25.63
C THR A 662 -3.84 20.04 -26.57
N ASP A 663 -2.65 19.84 -26.01
CA ASP A 663 -1.40 19.71 -26.76
C ASP A 663 -1.37 18.38 -27.54
N LYS A 664 -1.28 18.51 -28.87
CA LYS A 664 -1.26 17.37 -29.81
C LYS A 664 0.01 16.53 -29.68
N GLU A 665 1.16 17.15 -29.45
CA GLU A 665 2.43 16.43 -29.30
C GLU A 665 2.41 15.62 -28.00
N MET A 666 2.01 16.26 -26.91
CA MET A 666 1.86 15.61 -25.60
C MET A 666 0.90 14.42 -25.65
N LYS A 667 -0.23 14.59 -26.35
CA LYS A 667 -1.21 13.54 -26.59
C LYS A 667 -0.61 12.35 -27.33
N GLN A 668 0.15 12.62 -28.39
CA GLN A 668 0.82 11.59 -29.17
C GLN A 668 1.88 10.87 -28.34
N ASP A 669 2.63 11.59 -27.50
CA ASP A 669 3.64 11.01 -26.62
C ASP A 669 3.04 10.10 -25.56
N VAL A 670 1.97 10.52 -24.87
CA VAL A 670 1.26 9.69 -23.87
C VAL A 670 0.72 8.41 -24.53
N LEU A 671 0.15 8.50 -25.73
CA LEU A 671 -0.36 7.34 -26.46
C LEU A 671 0.77 6.41 -26.95
N SER A 672 1.87 6.98 -27.44
CA SER A 672 3.03 6.23 -27.92
C SER A 672 3.69 5.45 -26.79
N GLN A 673 3.99 6.12 -25.67
CA GLN A 673 4.66 5.51 -24.51
C GLN A 673 3.78 4.46 -23.81
N SER A 674 2.47 4.71 -23.66
CA SER A 674 1.56 3.74 -23.06
C SER A 674 1.38 2.49 -23.92
N LYS A 675 1.33 2.64 -25.26
CA LYS A 675 1.33 1.51 -26.20
C LYS A 675 2.65 0.74 -26.16
N MET A 676 3.77 1.43 -26.02
CA MET A 676 5.09 0.81 -25.85
C MET A 676 5.14 -0.05 -24.57
N ALA A 677 4.61 0.46 -23.44
CA ALA A 677 4.51 -0.30 -22.20
C ALA A 677 3.67 -1.58 -22.36
N ALA A 678 2.53 -1.51 -23.05
CA ALA A 678 1.70 -2.68 -23.34
C ALA A 678 2.40 -3.72 -24.24
N ASN A 679 3.22 -3.27 -25.21
CA ASN A 679 4.02 -4.14 -26.05
C ASN A 679 5.10 -4.86 -25.24
N PHE A 680 5.83 -4.15 -24.37
CA PHE A 680 6.81 -4.77 -23.48
C PHE A 680 6.18 -5.78 -22.52
N ALA A 681 4.94 -5.56 -22.08
CA ALA A 681 4.21 -6.54 -21.28
C ALA A 681 4.05 -7.89 -22.00
N THR A 682 3.75 -7.84 -23.30
CA THR A 682 3.60 -9.04 -24.14
C THR A 682 4.94 -9.74 -24.33
N GLN A 683 6.01 -8.97 -24.58
CA GLN A 683 7.37 -9.51 -24.68
C GLN A 683 7.81 -10.15 -23.35
N LEU A 684 7.55 -9.50 -22.22
CA LEU A 684 7.90 -9.99 -20.89
C LEU A 684 7.21 -11.32 -20.59
N LYS A 685 5.93 -11.48 -20.94
CA LYS A 685 5.23 -12.78 -20.83
C LYS A 685 5.91 -13.89 -21.63
N ILE A 686 6.33 -13.59 -22.86
CA ILE A 686 7.03 -14.55 -23.73
C ILE A 686 8.39 -14.89 -23.13
N LEU A 687 9.17 -13.89 -22.73
CA LEU A 687 10.50 -14.07 -22.15
C LEU A 687 10.47 -14.84 -20.83
N CYS A 688 9.50 -14.56 -19.95
CA CYS A 688 9.27 -15.37 -18.75
C CYS A 688 9.01 -16.83 -19.13
N ALA A 689 8.05 -17.09 -20.04
CA ALA A 689 7.75 -18.45 -20.46
C ALA A 689 8.98 -19.16 -21.04
N VAL A 690 9.72 -18.50 -21.94
CA VAL A 690 10.95 -19.04 -22.55
C VAL A 690 12.00 -19.35 -21.48
N LYS A 691 12.30 -18.40 -20.58
CA LYS A 691 13.33 -18.56 -19.54
C LYS A 691 13.06 -19.74 -18.61
N PHE A 692 11.80 -20.10 -18.38
CA PHE A 692 11.45 -21.25 -17.53
C PHE A 692 11.37 -22.58 -18.27
N THR A 693 11.26 -22.55 -19.60
CA THR A 693 11.35 -23.74 -20.45
C THR A 693 12.79 -24.08 -20.85
N THR A 694 13.70 -23.11 -20.87
CA THR A 694 15.11 -23.35 -21.16
C THR A 694 15.86 -23.86 -19.92
N PRO A 695 16.92 -24.68 -20.09
CA PRO A 695 17.77 -25.11 -18.97
C PRO A 695 18.31 -23.91 -18.19
N ASP A 696 18.53 -24.09 -16.89
CA ASP A 696 18.63 -22.99 -15.91
C ASP A 696 19.76 -21.96 -16.19
N ASP A 697 20.75 -22.30 -17.03
CA ASP A 697 21.92 -21.48 -17.35
C ASP A 697 21.82 -20.60 -18.62
N ASP A 698 20.64 -20.42 -19.22
CA ASP A 698 20.51 -19.47 -20.33
C ASP A 698 20.63 -18.00 -19.86
N SER A 699 21.87 -17.50 -19.88
CA SER A 699 22.23 -16.12 -19.52
C SER A 699 21.71 -15.09 -20.53
N ALA A 700 21.47 -15.48 -21.78
CA ALA A 700 20.95 -14.58 -22.81
C ALA A 700 19.47 -14.26 -22.56
N ALA A 701 18.66 -15.30 -22.29
CA ALA A 701 17.27 -15.12 -21.89
C ALA A 701 17.14 -14.25 -20.63
N SER A 702 18.03 -14.46 -19.65
CA SER A 702 18.07 -13.66 -18.43
C SER A 702 18.39 -12.18 -18.70
N ASN A 703 19.36 -11.88 -19.57
CA ASN A 703 19.69 -10.50 -19.94
C ASN A 703 18.55 -9.81 -20.69
N GLN A 704 17.88 -10.52 -21.60
CA GLN A 704 16.72 -10.01 -22.34
C GLN A 704 15.56 -9.69 -21.39
N LEU A 705 15.31 -10.56 -20.42
CA LEU A 705 14.29 -10.35 -19.39
C LEU A 705 14.56 -9.06 -18.59
N VAL A 706 15.81 -8.90 -18.12
CA VAL A 706 16.27 -7.70 -17.39
C VAL A 706 16.10 -6.42 -18.23
N SER A 707 16.54 -6.45 -19.48
CA SER A 707 16.43 -5.31 -20.41
C SER A 707 14.97 -4.93 -20.67
N CYS A 708 14.12 -5.94 -20.93
CA CYS A 708 12.69 -5.76 -21.14
C CYS A 708 12.00 -5.12 -19.91
N GLY A 709 12.34 -5.57 -18.71
CA GLY A 709 11.83 -4.97 -17.47
C GLY A 709 12.23 -3.50 -17.27
N ALA A 710 13.46 -3.14 -17.64
CA ALA A 710 13.95 -1.77 -17.54
C ALA A 710 13.25 -0.82 -18.54
N GLU A 711 13.11 -1.24 -19.80
CA GLU A 711 12.43 -0.44 -20.83
C GLU A 711 10.92 -0.34 -20.56
N LEU A 712 10.30 -1.38 -20.00
CA LEU A 712 8.93 -1.33 -19.51
C LEU A 712 8.75 -0.23 -18.46
N ALA A 713 9.59 -0.22 -17.42
CA ALA A 713 9.52 0.80 -16.37
C ALA A 713 9.75 2.21 -16.92
N LYS A 714 10.69 2.37 -17.85
CA LYS A 714 10.94 3.64 -18.53
C LYS A 714 9.71 4.15 -19.28
N ALA A 715 9.02 3.28 -20.03
CA ALA A 715 7.80 3.65 -20.77
C ALA A 715 6.64 4.04 -19.83
N VAL A 716 6.47 3.32 -18.72
CA VAL A 716 5.45 3.64 -17.69
C VAL A 716 5.76 5.00 -17.05
N VAL A 717 7.01 5.22 -16.60
CA VAL A 717 7.43 6.49 -15.99
C VAL A 717 7.28 7.64 -16.98
N ALA A 718 7.70 7.49 -18.23
CA ALA A 718 7.55 8.53 -19.25
C ALA A 718 6.08 8.90 -19.50
N THR A 719 5.18 7.91 -19.50
CA THR A 719 3.73 8.15 -19.64
C THR A 719 3.21 8.97 -18.45
N VAL A 720 3.58 8.60 -17.22
CA VAL A 720 3.17 9.30 -15.99
C VAL A 720 3.73 10.73 -15.95
N GLU A 721 5.01 10.92 -16.30
CA GLU A 721 5.65 12.23 -16.37
C GLU A 721 4.96 13.15 -17.39
N ASN A 722 4.68 12.65 -18.59
CA ASN A 722 4.02 13.44 -19.63
C ASN A 722 2.60 13.85 -19.22
N VAL A 723 1.84 12.95 -18.60
CA VAL A 723 0.53 13.31 -18.04
C VAL A 723 0.65 14.37 -16.94
N THR A 724 1.67 14.28 -16.09
CA THR A 724 1.87 15.25 -14.99
C THR A 724 2.29 16.62 -15.51
N ILE A 725 3.19 16.68 -16.49
CA ILE A 725 3.61 17.96 -17.11
C ILE A 725 2.41 18.62 -17.80
N SER A 726 1.53 17.84 -18.44
CA SER A 726 0.39 18.38 -19.18
C SER A 726 -0.61 19.13 -18.31
N GLU A 727 -0.74 18.75 -17.04
CA GLU A 727 -1.58 19.46 -16.08
C GLU A 727 -1.04 20.86 -15.80
N VAL A 728 0.28 20.96 -15.62
CA VAL A 728 0.91 22.25 -15.35
C VAL A 728 0.67 23.19 -16.52
N THR A 729 0.78 22.71 -17.75
CA THR A 729 0.50 23.52 -18.95
C THR A 729 -0.97 23.95 -19.03
N HIS A 730 -1.91 23.03 -18.82
CA HIS A 730 -3.36 23.35 -18.85
C HIS A 730 -3.76 24.38 -17.78
N ARG A 731 -3.15 24.33 -16.60
CA ARG A 731 -3.39 25.32 -15.54
C ARG A 731 -2.84 26.70 -15.90
N VAL A 732 -1.76 26.79 -16.65
CA VAL A 732 -1.22 28.08 -17.10
C VAL A 732 -2.15 28.71 -18.13
N ASP A 733 -2.60 27.94 -19.12
CA ASP A 733 -3.50 28.45 -20.19
C ASP A 733 -4.87 28.88 -19.63
N SER A 734 -5.40 28.15 -18.65
CA SER A 734 -6.71 28.47 -18.03
C SER A 734 -6.68 29.67 -17.08
N VAL A 735 -5.51 30.08 -16.61
CA VAL A 735 -5.35 31.28 -15.76
C VAL A 735 -5.22 32.56 -16.59
N GLY A 736 -5.13 32.46 -17.92
CA GLY A 736 -5.18 33.62 -18.82
C GLY A 736 -4.07 34.64 -18.56
N LEU A 737 -2.84 34.15 -18.36
CA LEU A 737 -1.63 34.97 -18.20
C LEU A 737 -1.06 35.38 -19.55
#